data_AF-A0A1Z1W6T6-F1
#
_entry.id   AF-A0A1Z1W6T6-F1
#
_cell.length_a   1.000
_cell.length_b   1.000
_cell.length_c   1.000
_cell.angle_alpha   90.00
_cell.angle_beta   90.00
_cell.angle_gamma   90.00
#
_symmetry.space_group_name_H-M   'P 1'
#
loop_
_entity.id
_entity.type
_entity.pdbx_description
1 polymer ?
#
loop_
_entity_poly.entity_id
_entity_poly.type
_entity_poly.pdbx_seq_one_letter_code
_entity_poly.pdbx_strand_id
1 'polypeptide(L)'
;MPELAPVVTSVRRWTHALQDEAVSAERVAELPLWRGMVETADPVIGSRPLDPAVDVTSTAEYLSVRLPARVTEALLTSVPTAFRGQVNDGLLAGLALAVAKWRQKRGVSESSALIRLEGHGREEAVVPGADLSRTVGWFTSMFPVRLDTNGAALDEAFAGGPAAGKVVKAVKEQLLAIPDKGIGYGLLRYLNPETAAVLQGHAAGQIAFNYLGRFSAADMPENLRGLGWNEAPGVDDLVAAPDADMPLMSTLEINAHVGDTEDGPCLNARLGFATGVLSREDVQELADLWCAALEGLARHVAQPGAGGLTPSDVPLVSVDQRKLEVWEKKYPGLADVWPLTSLQSGLLFHALFADTAYDAYHMQLVFHLTGPVEPERMRAAGQAVLDRYANLRTAFVSDTAGERVQLVVDDVRLPWQHTDLSDLSEEEREAAYERILAEDDRTHFDLEKPPLVRMTLVTMGPDRAELVFTAHHVLLDGWSLPLLMQDLLRLYGSDGDASVLPRTRGYRDFLTWLAQQDHDAAARAWADELDGLDEPTLLCPDDTAEHADAEDSEASEGSEGIGQLEVPLSVQTSRELERQAAELGVTLSTVVQAAWAVLLGRLTGRQDVVFGTTVSGRPPAVTDVDTMVGLFINTLPVRVTCAPGDSFAQILTRLRDRQAVLLDHHHYGLAQIQHDTGLSTLFDTMVGFQSYPIDRVGLTEANTTAGIAFTGITSLSGTHYPLGVIGSSEPRLRVAMQYQRHTFDHAAVETIADRLAHILRSLAADPDLAVGTIEVLAPGERERLIGEFNDTAAPLPEATIPELFAHRVATAPDAVAVVDDDETLTYRELDVRSNRLARVLLRRGVGPESVVAAALPRSAAMVVAWLAVLKAGGAHLPVDPGYPDERITYMLTDSGAGLVLADATTAAGLPETSVPVFRLDDPQVAEALTGSDGAALTDAERGRPLSVAGTAYVIYTSGSTGRPKGVAVTHTGVASMVDAHVGGLAITPDSRVLQLASPSFDVSVCELCMSLLSGAALILADVERLAPGAPWPRRSTSGR
;
A
#
# COMPACT_ATOMS: atom_id res chain seq x y z
N MET A 1 -55.55 -31.50 25.80
CA MET A 1 -54.87 -30.49 26.63
C MET A 1 -53.76 -29.89 25.78
N PRO A 2 -53.51 -28.59 25.82
CA PRO A 2 -52.34 -28.03 25.15
C PRO A 2 -51.08 -28.65 25.75
N GLU A 3 -50.24 -29.21 24.89
CA GLU A 3 -48.93 -29.74 25.27
C GLU A 3 -48.00 -28.55 25.43
N LEU A 4 -47.55 -28.29 26.64
CA LEU A 4 -46.64 -27.18 26.92
C LEU A 4 -45.30 -27.49 26.26
N ALA A 5 -44.72 -26.51 25.56
CA ALA A 5 -43.37 -26.61 25.05
C ALA A 5 -42.39 -26.98 26.20
N PRO A 6 -41.32 -27.76 25.94
CA PRO A 6 -40.33 -28.11 26.95
C PRO A 6 -39.68 -26.86 27.56
N VAL A 7 -39.41 -26.89 28.86
CA VAL A 7 -38.68 -25.82 29.56
C VAL A 7 -37.18 -26.05 29.34
N VAL A 8 -36.55 -25.16 28.57
CA VAL A 8 -35.13 -25.29 28.20
C VAL A 8 -34.22 -25.01 29.40
N THR A 9 -34.57 -24.04 30.25
CA THR A 9 -33.79 -23.67 31.44
C THR A 9 -34.65 -23.70 32.70
N SER A 10 -34.36 -24.63 33.60
CA SER A 10 -34.96 -24.63 34.95
C SER A 10 -34.17 -23.71 35.89
N VAL A 11 -34.81 -23.21 36.96
CA VAL A 11 -34.12 -22.45 38.02
C VAL A 11 -32.89 -23.21 38.53
N ARG A 12 -32.99 -24.52 38.71
CA ARG A 12 -31.84 -25.37 39.10
C ARG A 12 -30.70 -25.31 38.09
N ARG A 13 -31.02 -25.42 36.79
CA ARG A 13 -30.02 -25.35 35.70
C ARG A 13 -29.37 -23.97 35.67
N TRP A 14 -30.16 -22.91 35.80
CA TRP A 14 -29.66 -21.54 35.90
C TRP A 14 -28.71 -21.36 37.10
N THR A 15 -29.10 -21.80 38.30
CA THR A 15 -28.25 -21.72 39.50
C THR A 15 -26.94 -22.50 39.36
N HIS A 16 -26.98 -23.72 38.81
CA HIS A 16 -25.75 -24.49 38.59
C HIS A 16 -24.84 -23.82 37.54
N ALA A 17 -25.41 -23.32 36.45
CA ALA A 17 -24.64 -22.64 35.42
C ALA A 17 -23.96 -21.37 35.95
N LEU A 18 -24.63 -20.62 36.84
CA LEU A 18 -24.02 -19.48 37.52
C LEU A 18 -22.87 -19.89 38.47
N GLN A 19 -22.91 -21.09 39.06
CA GLN A 19 -21.79 -21.61 39.86
C GLN A 19 -20.60 -22.00 38.98
N ASP A 20 -20.85 -22.63 37.84
CA ASP A 20 -19.82 -22.95 36.86
C ASP A 20 -19.18 -21.68 36.28
N GLU A 21 -20.01 -20.67 35.98
CA GLU A 21 -19.54 -19.37 35.47
C GLU A 21 -18.75 -18.58 36.51
N ALA A 22 -19.07 -18.70 37.80
CA ALA A 22 -18.36 -17.99 38.87
C ALA A 22 -16.85 -18.32 38.95
N VAL A 23 -16.44 -19.47 38.41
CA VAL A 23 -15.04 -19.93 38.36
C VAL A 23 -14.42 -19.85 36.96
N SER A 24 -15.12 -19.28 35.98
CA SER A 24 -14.59 -19.09 34.64
C SER A 24 -13.42 -18.10 34.63
N ALA A 25 -12.47 -18.29 33.72
CA ALA A 25 -11.32 -17.39 33.60
C ALA A 25 -11.76 -15.94 33.29
N GLU A 26 -12.83 -15.80 32.51
CA GLU A 26 -13.41 -14.51 32.14
C GLU A 26 -13.98 -13.79 33.37
N ARG A 27 -14.78 -14.46 34.22
CA ARG A 27 -15.30 -13.86 35.45
C ARG A 27 -14.20 -13.54 36.45
N VAL A 28 -13.24 -14.43 36.65
CA VAL A 28 -12.13 -14.19 37.58
C VAL A 28 -11.31 -12.95 37.16
N ALA A 29 -11.19 -12.69 35.86
CA ALA A 29 -10.51 -11.49 35.34
C ALA A 29 -11.20 -10.17 35.72
N GLU A 30 -12.45 -10.17 36.18
CA GLU A 30 -13.15 -8.97 36.67
C GLU A 30 -12.77 -8.58 38.10
N LEU A 31 -12.11 -9.47 38.87
CA LEU A 31 -11.80 -9.21 40.28
C LEU A 31 -11.07 -7.86 40.51
N PRO A 32 -10.06 -7.45 39.71
CA PRO A 32 -9.41 -6.16 39.87
C PRO A 32 -10.36 -4.96 39.71
N LEU A 33 -11.33 -5.05 38.78
CA LEU A 33 -12.34 -4.02 38.55
C LEU A 33 -13.22 -3.85 39.80
N TRP A 34 -13.81 -4.96 40.27
CA TRP A 34 -14.70 -4.95 41.43
C TRP A 34 -13.98 -4.54 42.71
N ARG A 35 -12.73 -5.01 42.89
CA ARG A 35 -11.86 -4.62 44.00
C ARG A 35 -11.59 -3.12 44.01
N GLY A 36 -11.24 -2.52 42.86
CA GLY A 36 -11.01 -1.08 42.74
C GLY A 36 -12.25 -0.25 43.13
N MET A 37 -13.46 -0.71 42.79
CA MET A 37 -14.70 -0.03 43.16
C MET A 37 -14.93 -0.02 44.68
N VAL A 38 -14.65 -1.12 45.38
CA VAL A 38 -14.99 -1.29 46.81
C VAL A 38 -13.85 -1.00 47.81
N GLU A 39 -12.59 -1.02 47.38
CA GLU A 39 -11.43 -0.70 48.25
C GLU A 39 -11.27 0.80 48.50
N THR A 40 -11.68 1.63 47.55
CA THR A 40 -11.64 3.08 47.69
C THR A 40 -12.56 3.51 48.84
N ALA A 41 -12.08 4.38 49.72
CA ALA A 41 -12.86 4.82 50.88
C ALA A 41 -14.21 5.40 50.44
N ASP A 42 -15.29 5.00 51.13
CA ASP A 42 -16.62 5.58 50.97
C ASP A 42 -16.99 6.30 52.27
N PRO A 43 -16.86 7.65 52.33
CA PRO A 43 -17.17 8.41 53.53
C PRO A 43 -18.59 8.14 54.03
N VAL A 44 -18.73 7.92 55.35
CA VAL A 44 -20.00 7.59 55.99
C VAL A 44 -21.04 8.68 55.70
N ILE A 45 -22.22 8.28 55.23
CA ILE A 45 -23.38 9.17 55.11
C ILE A 45 -24.21 9.08 56.39
N GLY A 46 -24.36 10.21 57.08
CA GLY A 46 -25.06 10.29 58.37
C GLY A 46 -24.14 10.17 59.58
N SER A 47 -24.70 9.75 60.73
CA SER A 47 -24.01 9.79 62.02
C SER A 47 -23.11 8.58 62.31
N ARG A 48 -23.40 7.41 61.74
CA ARG A 48 -22.67 6.14 61.91
C ARG A 48 -22.94 5.18 60.74
N PRO A 49 -22.14 4.11 60.55
CA PRO A 49 -22.51 3.02 59.65
C PRO A 49 -23.83 2.33 60.08
N LEU A 50 -24.50 1.72 59.11
CA LEU A 50 -25.70 0.91 59.32
C LEU A 50 -25.40 -0.29 60.24
N ASP A 51 -26.27 -0.54 61.21
CA ASP A 51 -26.23 -1.67 62.13
C ASP A 51 -27.44 -2.59 61.87
N PRO A 52 -27.24 -3.76 61.24
CA PRO A 52 -28.31 -4.68 60.90
C PRO A 52 -29.16 -5.19 62.08
N ALA A 53 -28.68 -5.05 63.32
CA ALA A 53 -29.40 -5.49 64.51
C ALA A 53 -30.47 -4.49 64.98
N VAL A 54 -30.37 -3.22 64.58
CA VAL A 54 -31.28 -2.15 65.04
C VAL A 54 -31.87 -1.33 63.89
N ASP A 55 -31.18 -1.22 62.75
CA ASP A 55 -31.67 -0.53 61.56
C ASP A 55 -32.46 -1.51 60.67
N VAL A 56 -33.70 -1.76 61.09
CA VAL A 56 -34.65 -2.69 60.45
C VAL A 56 -35.81 -1.94 59.80
N THR A 57 -36.60 -2.62 58.96
CA THR A 57 -37.75 -2.05 58.23
C THR A 57 -38.70 -1.25 59.13
N SER A 58 -38.99 -1.70 60.35
CA SER A 58 -39.86 -0.98 61.29
C SER A 58 -39.29 0.34 61.83
N THR A 59 -37.99 0.57 61.68
CA THR A 59 -37.28 1.80 62.09
C THR A 59 -36.96 2.73 60.91
N ALA A 60 -37.38 2.36 59.70
CA ALA A 60 -37.19 3.16 58.50
C ALA A 60 -38.27 4.23 58.36
N GLU A 61 -37.89 5.37 57.78
CA GLU A 61 -38.82 6.40 57.31
C GLU A 61 -38.69 6.53 55.79
N TYR A 62 -39.75 6.99 55.14
CA TYR A 62 -39.80 7.18 53.69
C TYR A 62 -40.11 8.64 53.34
N LEU A 63 -39.36 9.18 52.38
CA LEU A 63 -39.60 10.47 51.76
C LEU A 63 -39.91 10.27 50.27
N SER A 64 -40.97 10.89 49.76
CA SER A 64 -41.30 10.85 48.34
C SER A 64 -41.00 12.18 47.68
N VAL A 65 -40.37 12.15 46.50
CA VAL A 65 -40.17 13.30 45.63
C VAL A 65 -40.79 13.04 44.26
N ARG A 66 -41.24 14.11 43.62
CA ARG A 66 -41.83 14.09 42.28
C ARG A 66 -41.22 15.21 41.44
N LEU A 67 -40.71 14.86 40.26
CA LEU A 67 -40.20 15.84 39.29
C LEU A 67 -41.30 16.36 38.38
N PRO A 68 -41.21 17.63 37.93
CA PRO A 68 -42.10 18.18 36.92
C PRO A 68 -42.05 17.38 35.60
N ALA A 69 -43.17 17.34 34.87
CA ALA A 69 -43.28 16.58 33.62
C ALA A 69 -42.23 16.99 32.58
N ARG A 70 -41.99 18.30 32.43
CA ARG A 70 -40.96 18.84 31.51
C ARG A 70 -39.54 18.32 31.80
N VAL A 71 -39.17 18.23 33.08
CA VAL A 71 -37.83 17.76 33.49
C VAL A 71 -37.73 16.26 33.25
N THR A 72 -38.80 15.53 33.61
CA THR A 72 -38.90 14.09 33.38
C THR A 72 -38.80 13.75 31.89
N GLU A 73 -39.52 14.48 31.02
CA GLU A 73 -39.47 14.29 29.57
C GLU A 73 -38.05 14.48 29.03
N ALA A 74 -37.35 15.52 29.47
CA ALA A 74 -35.95 15.74 29.08
C ALA A 74 -35.03 14.60 29.53
N LEU A 75 -35.20 14.07 30.74
CA LEU A 75 -34.41 12.93 31.25
C LEU A 75 -34.71 11.61 30.52
N LEU A 76 -35.92 11.44 30.01
CA LEU A 76 -36.34 10.24 29.26
C LEU A 76 -35.96 10.30 27.78
N THR A 77 -35.82 11.50 27.22
CA THR A 77 -35.65 11.70 25.78
C THR A 77 -34.39 12.51 25.48
N SER A 78 -34.40 13.82 25.77
CA SER A 78 -33.35 14.75 25.36
C SER A 78 -31.96 14.40 25.92
N VAL A 79 -31.86 13.96 27.19
CA VAL A 79 -30.58 13.56 27.80
C VAL A 79 -30.03 12.27 27.16
N PRO A 80 -30.77 11.15 27.12
CA PRO A 80 -30.36 9.95 26.38
C PRO A 80 -30.00 10.24 24.92
N THR A 81 -30.79 11.05 24.21
CA THR A 81 -30.52 11.39 22.80
C THR A 81 -29.23 12.21 22.64
N ALA A 82 -29.03 13.25 23.47
CA ALA A 82 -27.88 14.14 23.35
C ALA A 82 -26.54 13.44 23.62
N PHE A 83 -26.53 12.44 24.51
CA PHE A 83 -25.32 11.71 24.92
C PHE A 83 -25.27 10.27 24.42
N ARG A 84 -26.20 9.85 23.55
CA ARG A 84 -26.33 8.45 23.08
C ARG A 84 -26.33 7.45 24.24
N GLY A 85 -27.01 7.80 25.32
CA GLY A 85 -27.01 7.08 26.58
C GLY A 85 -28.35 6.43 26.91
N GLN A 86 -28.47 5.97 28.14
CA GLN A 86 -29.70 5.47 28.75
C GLN A 86 -30.22 6.46 29.80
N VAL A 87 -31.48 6.28 30.22
CA VAL A 87 -32.10 7.10 31.28
C VAL A 87 -31.27 7.06 32.57
N ASN A 88 -30.73 5.89 32.91
CA ASN A 88 -29.90 5.70 34.10
C ASN A 88 -28.65 6.59 34.11
N ASP A 89 -28.06 6.91 32.96
CA ASP A 89 -26.88 7.76 32.88
C ASP A 89 -27.17 9.15 33.44
N GLY A 90 -28.32 9.73 33.07
CA GLY A 90 -28.77 11.02 33.58
C GLY A 90 -29.18 10.98 35.06
N LEU A 91 -29.93 9.95 35.47
CA LEU A 91 -30.39 9.83 36.86
C LEU A 91 -29.23 9.66 37.85
N LEU A 92 -28.26 8.81 37.50
CA LEU A 92 -27.09 8.52 38.30
C LEU A 92 -26.04 9.64 38.24
N ALA A 93 -25.91 10.35 37.11
CA ALA A 93 -25.13 11.59 37.05
C ALA A 93 -25.68 12.66 37.99
N GLY A 94 -27.00 12.85 38.01
CA GLY A 94 -27.66 13.73 38.98
C GLY A 94 -27.40 13.31 40.43
N LEU A 95 -27.46 12.01 40.72
CA LEU A 95 -27.23 11.49 42.06
C LEU A 95 -25.77 11.66 42.51
N ALA A 96 -24.81 11.39 41.63
CA ALA A 96 -23.39 11.62 41.89
C ALA A 96 -23.10 13.11 42.19
N LEU A 97 -23.69 14.03 41.40
CA LEU A 97 -23.63 15.47 41.65
C LEU A 97 -24.22 15.86 43.01
N ALA A 98 -25.39 15.30 43.36
CA ALA A 98 -26.05 15.58 44.63
C ALA A 98 -25.23 15.13 45.82
N VAL A 99 -24.69 13.91 45.78
CA VAL A 99 -23.82 13.35 46.84
C VAL A 99 -22.53 14.15 46.97
N ALA A 100 -21.87 14.49 45.85
CA ALA A 100 -20.67 15.31 45.85
C ALA A 100 -20.94 16.70 46.46
N LYS A 101 -22.05 17.34 46.10
CA LYS A 101 -22.43 18.65 46.66
C LYS A 101 -22.79 18.58 48.14
N TRP A 102 -23.50 17.53 48.55
CA TRP A 102 -23.87 17.28 49.94
C TRP A 102 -22.64 17.03 50.83
N ARG A 103 -21.65 16.29 50.32
CA ARG A 103 -20.33 16.07 50.94
C ARG A 103 -19.50 17.35 51.01
N GLN A 104 -19.46 18.13 49.94
CA GLN A 104 -18.75 19.42 49.90
C GLN A 104 -19.25 20.37 50.99
N LYS A 105 -20.57 20.47 51.19
CA LYS A 105 -21.18 21.28 52.26
C LYS A 105 -20.77 20.83 53.68
N ARG A 106 -20.37 19.56 53.83
CA ARG A 106 -19.95 18.94 55.10
C ARG A 106 -18.42 18.81 55.22
N GLY A 107 -17.64 19.45 54.33
CA GLY A 107 -16.18 19.47 54.38
C GLY A 107 -15.50 18.18 53.94
N VAL A 108 -16.22 17.28 53.25
CA VAL A 108 -15.67 16.04 52.70
C VAL A 108 -15.22 16.27 51.25
N SER A 109 -13.96 15.96 50.94
CA SER A 109 -13.34 16.23 49.63
C SER A 109 -13.49 15.10 48.61
N GLU A 110 -14.10 13.97 48.98
CA GLU A 110 -14.29 12.82 48.10
C GLU A 110 -15.41 13.08 47.08
N SER A 111 -15.05 13.12 45.79
CA SER A 111 -15.97 13.42 44.68
C SER A 111 -16.68 12.18 44.13
N SER A 112 -16.21 10.97 44.44
CA SER A 112 -16.82 9.73 43.99
C SER A 112 -17.89 9.21 44.95
N ALA A 113 -19.00 8.72 44.42
CA ALA A 113 -20.07 8.09 45.19
C ALA A 113 -20.10 6.57 44.93
N LEU A 114 -20.00 5.76 45.99
CA LEU A 114 -20.20 4.31 45.89
C LEU A 114 -21.69 3.99 46.02
N ILE A 115 -22.30 3.61 44.90
CA ILE A 115 -23.74 3.35 44.79
C ILE A 115 -23.94 1.86 44.56
N ARG A 116 -24.87 1.26 45.30
CA ARG A 116 -25.35 -0.10 45.04
C ARG A 116 -26.45 -0.02 43.98
N LEU A 117 -26.21 -0.56 42.80
CA LEU A 117 -27.21 -0.65 41.75
C LEU A 117 -27.93 -2.00 41.79
N GLU A 118 -29.23 -1.94 41.50
CA GLU A 118 -30.06 -3.13 41.27
C GLU A 118 -30.24 -3.35 39.76
N GLY A 119 -29.88 -4.54 39.28
CA GLY A 119 -30.17 -5.03 37.94
C GLY A 119 -31.24 -6.12 37.97
N HIS A 120 -31.86 -6.39 36.82
CA HIS A 120 -32.96 -7.34 36.70
C HIS A 120 -32.54 -8.82 36.83
N GLY A 121 -31.24 -9.12 36.94
CA GLY A 121 -30.70 -10.47 37.22
C GLY A 121 -31.03 -11.57 36.21
N ARG A 122 -31.48 -11.22 34.99
CA ARG A 122 -31.89 -12.14 33.90
C ARG A 122 -30.94 -12.02 32.71
N GLU A 123 -29.65 -12.09 32.99
CA GLU A 123 -28.60 -11.93 31.98
C GLU A 123 -28.38 -13.26 31.24
N GLU A 124 -29.33 -13.66 30.39
CA GLU A 124 -29.30 -14.95 29.67
C GLU A 124 -28.02 -15.17 28.86
N ALA A 125 -27.40 -14.08 28.37
CA ALA A 125 -26.16 -14.12 27.61
C ALA A 125 -24.96 -14.67 28.40
N VAL A 126 -24.99 -14.56 29.74
CA VAL A 126 -23.91 -15.05 30.61
C VAL A 126 -23.83 -16.58 30.62
N VAL A 127 -24.93 -17.28 30.30
CA VAL A 127 -24.97 -18.73 30.23
C VAL A 127 -25.38 -19.17 28.82
N PRO A 128 -24.47 -19.72 28.01
CA PRO A 128 -24.76 -20.14 26.66
C PRO A 128 -25.99 -21.08 26.57
N GLY A 129 -27.00 -20.66 25.81
CA GLY A 129 -28.23 -21.42 25.59
C GLY A 129 -29.25 -21.36 26.74
N ALA A 130 -29.11 -20.42 27.68
CA ALA A 130 -30.15 -20.12 28.66
C ALA A 130 -31.37 -19.43 28.03
N ASP A 131 -32.54 -19.71 28.59
CA ASP A 131 -33.84 -19.10 28.24
C ASP A 131 -34.67 -19.04 29.53
N LEU A 132 -34.76 -17.84 30.11
CA LEU A 132 -35.46 -17.52 31.35
C LEU A 132 -36.83 -16.90 31.08
N SER A 133 -37.27 -16.76 29.82
CA SER A 133 -38.54 -16.13 29.42
C SER A 133 -39.77 -16.74 30.11
N ARG A 134 -39.69 -18.03 30.47
CA ARG A 134 -40.77 -18.78 31.15
C ARG A 134 -40.55 -19.00 32.64
N THR A 135 -39.48 -18.44 33.20
CA THR A 135 -39.19 -18.55 34.63
C THR A 135 -39.97 -17.50 35.40
N VAL A 136 -40.81 -17.95 36.34
CA VAL A 136 -41.63 -17.06 37.19
C VAL A 136 -40.84 -16.69 38.44
N GLY A 137 -40.74 -15.40 38.73
CA GLY A 137 -40.04 -14.87 39.90
C GLY A 137 -39.25 -13.60 39.58
N TRP A 138 -38.96 -12.82 40.64
CA TRP A 138 -38.08 -11.67 40.56
C TRP A 138 -36.63 -12.14 40.67
N PHE A 139 -35.81 -11.76 39.70
CA PHE A 139 -34.37 -11.99 39.71
C PHE A 139 -33.75 -10.62 40.00
N THR A 140 -32.81 -10.57 40.94
CA THR A 140 -32.12 -9.33 41.27
C THR A 140 -30.63 -9.61 41.27
N SER A 141 -29.89 -8.84 40.48
CA SER A 141 -28.44 -8.69 40.65
C SER A 141 -28.18 -7.40 41.42
N MET A 142 -27.31 -7.46 42.43
CA MET A 142 -26.85 -6.26 43.16
C MET A 142 -25.35 -6.14 43.03
N PHE A 143 -24.87 -4.98 42.62
CA PHE A 143 -23.46 -4.71 42.41
C PHE A 143 -23.11 -3.26 42.77
N PRO A 144 -21.87 -3.02 43.26
CA PRO A 144 -21.39 -1.67 43.53
C PRO A 144 -20.97 -0.99 42.23
N VAL A 145 -21.23 0.31 42.15
CA VAL A 145 -20.71 1.19 41.12
C VAL A 145 -20.14 2.42 41.80
N ARG A 146 -18.90 2.75 41.46
CA ARG A 146 -18.28 3.99 41.90
C ARG A 146 -18.42 5.03 40.81
N LEU A 147 -19.20 6.08 41.07
CA LEU A 147 -19.42 7.18 40.13
C LEU A 147 -18.64 8.40 40.59
N ASP A 148 -17.61 8.77 39.83
CA ASP A 148 -16.86 10.00 40.01
C ASP A 148 -17.36 11.08 39.06
N THR A 149 -17.46 12.30 39.59
CA THR A 149 -17.76 13.52 38.83
C THR A 149 -16.52 14.11 38.16
N ASN A 150 -15.34 13.48 38.33
CA ASN A 150 -14.07 13.80 37.69
C ASN A 150 -13.66 15.28 37.87
N GLY A 151 -13.87 15.81 39.08
CA GLY A 151 -13.53 17.20 39.43
C GLY A 151 -14.39 18.27 38.75
N ALA A 152 -15.59 17.92 38.25
CA ALA A 152 -16.49 18.89 37.62
C ALA A 152 -16.85 20.06 38.55
N ALA A 153 -16.99 21.27 37.98
CA ALA A 153 -17.43 22.45 38.69
C ALA A 153 -18.91 22.30 39.09
N LEU A 154 -19.16 21.85 40.34
CA LEU A 154 -20.50 21.50 40.80
C LEU A 154 -21.52 22.64 40.61
N ASP A 155 -21.19 23.88 40.97
CA ASP A 155 -22.13 25.01 40.82
C ASP A 155 -22.50 25.29 39.36
N GLU A 156 -21.57 25.07 38.42
CA GLU A 156 -21.83 25.19 36.98
C GLU A 156 -22.73 24.05 36.50
N ALA A 157 -22.52 22.82 36.96
CA ALA A 157 -23.37 21.67 36.61
C ALA A 157 -24.82 21.87 37.09
N PHE A 158 -25.01 22.34 38.33
CA PHE A 158 -26.33 22.68 38.88
C PHE A 158 -26.97 23.88 38.16
N ALA A 159 -26.19 24.79 37.56
CA ALA A 159 -26.71 25.87 36.73
C ALA A 159 -27.10 25.42 35.30
N GLY A 160 -26.75 24.19 34.90
CA GLY A 160 -26.94 23.66 33.55
C GLY A 160 -25.85 24.08 32.57
N GLY A 161 -24.66 24.45 33.05
CA GLY A 161 -23.50 24.77 32.22
C GLY A 161 -22.75 23.53 31.71
N PRO A 162 -21.63 23.70 30.97
CA PRO A 162 -20.85 22.62 30.37
C PRO A 162 -20.41 21.49 31.32
N ALA A 163 -20.20 21.79 32.61
CA ALA A 163 -19.88 20.77 33.61
C ALA A 163 -20.97 19.69 33.76
N ALA A 164 -22.25 20.03 33.50
CA ALA A 164 -23.35 19.06 33.50
C ALA A 164 -23.13 17.96 32.45
N GLY A 165 -22.80 18.33 31.22
CA GLY A 165 -22.53 17.38 30.14
C GLY A 165 -21.29 16.53 30.42
N LYS A 166 -20.22 17.10 30.98
CA LYS A 166 -19.02 16.34 31.36
C LYS A 166 -19.32 15.23 32.36
N VAL A 167 -20.17 15.50 33.36
CA VAL A 167 -20.54 14.47 34.34
C VAL A 167 -21.40 13.39 33.71
N VAL A 168 -22.36 13.74 32.84
CA VAL A 168 -23.17 12.72 32.14
C VAL A 168 -22.28 11.82 31.28
N LYS A 169 -21.36 12.39 30.49
CA LYS A 169 -20.38 11.62 29.70
C LYS A 169 -19.52 10.71 30.59
N ALA A 170 -18.98 11.24 31.69
CA ALA A 170 -18.14 10.47 32.61
C ALA A 170 -18.91 9.32 33.28
N VAL A 171 -20.16 9.55 33.70
CA VAL A 171 -20.99 8.53 34.34
C VAL A 171 -21.44 7.47 33.34
N LYS A 172 -21.81 7.86 32.11
CA LYS A 172 -22.08 6.92 31.02
C LYS A 172 -20.92 5.95 30.82
N GLU A 173 -19.69 6.45 30.65
CA GLU A 173 -18.50 5.61 30.46
C GLU A 173 -18.22 4.70 31.67
N GLN A 174 -18.41 5.21 32.89
CA GLN A 174 -18.26 4.41 34.12
C GLN A 174 -19.31 3.30 34.23
N LEU A 175 -20.54 3.53 33.75
CA LEU A 175 -21.61 2.53 33.72
C LEU A 175 -21.40 1.50 32.60
N LEU A 176 -20.88 1.91 31.45
CA LEU A 176 -20.58 1.03 30.32
C LEU A 176 -19.34 0.15 30.59
N ALA A 177 -18.42 0.58 31.44
CA ALA A 177 -17.30 -0.24 31.91
C ALA A 177 -17.72 -1.45 32.76
N ILE A 178 -19.01 -1.56 33.10
CA ILE A 178 -19.55 -2.65 33.92
C ILE A 178 -19.92 -3.84 33.02
N PRO A 179 -19.23 -4.98 33.14
CA PRO A 179 -19.54 -6.16 32.34
C PRO A 179 -20.90 -6.76 32.73
N ASP A 180 -21.64 -7.25 31.74
CA ASP A 180 -22.87 -8.04 31.88
C ASP A 180 -23.86 -7.53 32.95
N LYS A 181 -24.07 -6.21 32.96
CA LYS A 181 -24.98 -5.52 33.90
C LYS A 181 -24.70 -5.88 35.37
N GLY A 182 -23.42 -6.14 35.68
CA GLY A 182 -22.89 -6.32 37.03
C GLY A 182 -23.22 -7.65 37.71
N ILE A 183 -23.82 -8.63 37.01
CA ILE A 183 -24.13 -9.94 37.60
C ILE A 183 -22.87 -10.66 38.12
N GLY A 184 -21.72 -10.45 37.46
CA GLY A 184 -20.42 -11.02 37.83
C GLY A 184 -19.98 -10.70 39.26
N TYR A 185 -20.31 -9.52 39.79
CA TYR A 185 -19.98 -9.15 41.18
C TYR A 185 -20.57 -10.13 42.19
N GLY A 186 -21.86 -10.49 42.02
CA GLY A 186 -22.53 -11.44 42.89
C GLY A 186 -21.94 -12.85 42.80
N LEU A 187 -21.57 -13.29 41.59
CA LEU A 187 -20.92 -14.58 41.36
C LEU A 187 -19.57 -14.66 42.08
N LEU A 188 -18.73 -13.64 41.92
CA LEU A 188 -17.42 -13.58 42.57
C LEU A 188 -17.52 -13.38 44.08
N ARG A 189 -18.47 -12.57 44.56
CA ARG A 189 -18.62 -12.30 46.00
C ARG A 189 -19.20 -13.49 46.78
N TYR A 190 -20.12 -14.25 46.19
CA TYR A 190 -20.90 -15.26 46.92
C TYR A 190 -20.71 -16.69 46.45
N LEU A 191 -20.36 -16.94 45.18
CA LEU A 191 -20.31 -18.30 44.61
C LEU A 191 -18.88 -18.81 44.37
N ASN A 192 -17.88 -17.93 44.26
CA ASN A 192 -16.48 -18.31 44.10
C ASN A 192 -15.73 -18.21 45.44
N PRO A 193 -15.23 -19.33 46.02
CA PRO A 193 -14.57 -19.33 47.32
C PRO A 193 -13.29 -18.48 47.41
N GLU A 194 -12.53 -18.37 46.31
CA GLU A 194 -11.26 -17.65 46.29
C GLU A 194 -11.48 -16.14 46.26
N THR A 195 -12.39 -15.67 45.40
CA THR A 195 -12.67 -14.24 45.24
C THR A 195 -13.62 -13.71 46.31
N ALA A 196 -14.47 -14.56 46.89
CA ALA A 196 -15.33 -14.21 48.03
C ALA A 196 -14.52 -13.73 49.24
N ALA A 197 -13.36 -14.34 49.53
CA ALA A 197 -12.49 -13.95 50.64
C ALA A 197 -11.98 -12.50 50.52
N VAL A 198 -11.88 -11.99 49.30
CA VAL A 198 -11.51 -10.60 49.02
C VAL A 198 -12.73 -9.70 49.10
N LEU A 199 -13.78 -10.00 48.33
CA LEU A 199 -14.91 -9.07 48.15
C LEU A 199 -15.82 -8.98 49.37
N GLN A 200 -16.03 -10.07 50.13
CA GLN A 200 -16.93 -10.06 51.30
C GLN A 200 -16.46 -9.13 52.43
N GLY A 201 -15.16 -8.83 52.49
CA GLY A 201 -14.58 -7.91 53.47
C GLY A 201 -14.96 -6.44 53.26
N HIS A 202 -15.55 -6.09 52.11
CA HIS A 202 -15.92 -4.71 51.76
C HIS A 202 -17.44 -4.51 51.72
N ALA A 203 -17.89 -3.30 52.06
CA ALA A 203 -19.28 -2.87 51.92
C ALA A 203 -19.60 -2.58 50.44
N ALA A 204 -20.80 -2.96 49.99
CA ALA A 204 -21.26 -2.74 48.62
C ALA A 204 -21.95 -1.38 48.41
N GLY A 205 -21.52 -0.33 49.12
CA GLY A 205 -22.10 1.03 49.06
C GLY A 205 -23.20 1.30 50.10
N GLN A 206 -23.32 2.58 50.50
CA GLN A 206 -24.28 3.07 51.49
C GLN A 206 -25.60 3.60 50.89
N ILE A 207 -25.60 3.91 49.59
CA ILE A 207 -26.76 4.36 48.83
C ILE A 207 -27.15 3.24 47.87
N ALA A 208 -28.38 2.75 47.95
CA ALA A 208 -28.95 1.85 46.94
C ALA A 208 -29.82 2.67 45.98
N PHE A 209 -29.71 2.37 44.69
CA PHE A 209 -30.50 3.03 43.65
C PHE A 209 -31.10 1.98 42.71
N ASN A 210 -32.41 2.10 42.48
CA ASN A 210 -33.16 1.27 41.55
C ASN A 210 -34.10 2.15 40.71
N TYR A 211 -34.11 1.92 39.40
CA TYR A 211 -35.02 2.57 38.46
C TYR A 211 -35.91 1.50 37.81
N LEU A 212 -37.19 1.52 38.15
CA LEU A 212 -38.19 0.52 37.73
C LEU A 212 -38.71 0.72 36.30
N GLY A 213 -38.24 1.76 35.60
CA GLY A 213 -38.71 2.11 34.26
C GLY A 213 -39.95 3.01 34.27
N ARG A 214 -40.66 3.02 33.13
CA ARG A 214 -41.92 3.75 32.93
C ARG A 214 -43.07 2.77 32.87
N PHE A 215 -44.12 3.04 33.61
CA PHE A 215 -45.37 2.29 33.55
C PHE A 215 -46.38 3.07 32.72
N SER A 216 -46.76 2.56 31.53
CA SER A 216 -47.82 3.15 30.70
C SER A 216 -48.96 2.17 30.47
N ALA A 217 -50.20 2.67 30.50
CA ALA A 217 -51.40 1.90 30.17
C ALA A 217 -51.41 1.40 28.71
N ALA A 218 -50.58 1.99 27.84
CA ALA A 218 -50.46 1.63 26.43
C ALA A 218 -49.66 0.34 26.17
N ASP A 219 -48.80 -0.11 27.11
CA ASP A 219 -47.94 -1.30 26.95
C ASP A 219 -48.70 -2.63 27.16
N MET A 220 -50.01 -2.55 27.37
CA MET A 220 -50.89 -3.71 27.52
C MET A 220 -51.23 -4.33 26.14
N PRO A 221 -51.18 -5.67 26.03
CA PRO A 221 -51.60 -6.40 24.84
C PRO A 221 -53.00 -5.98 24.36
N GLU A 222 -53.20 -5.90 23.05
CA GLU A 222 -54.41 -5.35 22.42
C GLU A 222 -55.70 -6.08 22.87
N ASN A 223 -55.59 -7.38 23.17
CA ASN A 223 -56.67 -8.23 23.70
C ASN A 223 -57.02 -7.96 25.18
N LEU A 224 -56.20 -7.18 25.89
CA LEU A 224 -56.40 -6.76 27.29
C LEU A 224 -56.75 -5.26 27.41
N ARG A 225 -56.62 -4.48 26.34
CA ARG A 225 -57.04 -3.07 26.29
C ARG A 225 -58.57 -2.99 26.41
N GLY A 226 -59.07 -2.25 27.38
CA GLY A 226 -60.51 -2.05 27.63
C GLY A 226 -61.15 -2.97 28.68
N LEU A 227 -60.40 -3.89 29.29
CA LEU A 227 -60.87 -4.76 30.39
C LEU A 227 -60.75 -4.15 31.80
N GLY A 228 -60.38 -2.87 31.91
CA GLY A 228 -60.34 -2.17 33.21
C GLY A 228 -59.22 -2.61 34.15
N TRP A 229 -58.13 -3.20 33.63
CA TRP A 229 -56.88 -3.37 34.38
C TRP A 229 -56.07 -2.07 34.30
N ASN A 230 -56.52 -1.05 35.03
CA ASN A 230 -55.70 0.12 35.34
C ASN A 230 -54.77 -0.24 36.52
N GLU A 231 -53.66 0.49 36.72
CA GLU A 231 -53.03 0.53 38.03
C GLU A 231 -54.12 0.84 39.07
N ALA A 232 -54.23 0.00 40.10
CA ALA A 232 -55.10 0.30 41.22
C ALA A 232 -54.55 1.55 41.91
N PRO A 233 -55.35 2.59 42.20
CA PRO A 233 -54.90 3.68 43.05
C PRO A 233 -54.33 3.08 44.35
N GLY A 234 -53.05 3.34 44.65
CA GLY A 234 -52.35 2.72 45.79
C GLY A 234 -51.61 1.42 45.50
N VAL A 235 -51.03 1.21 44.30
CA VAL A 235 -50.13 0.06 44.05
C VAL A 235 -48.94 0.04 45.02
N ASP A 236 -48.48 1.20 45.51
CA ASP A 236 -47.50 1.32 46.60
C ASP A 236 -47.95 0.60 47.91
N ASP A 237 -49.26 0.42 48.11
CA ASP A 237 -49.87 -0.24 49.28
C ASP A 237 -50.17 -1.74 49.06
N LEU A 238 -49.96 -2.26 47.84
CA LEU A 238 -50.25 -3.65 47.46
C LEU A 238 -49.01 -4.58 47.52
N VAL A 239 -47.88 -4.05 47.98
CA VAL A 239 -46.70 -4.85 48.33
C VAL A 239 -46.94 -5.46 49.71
N ALA A 240 -46.81 -6.78 49.83
CA ALA A 240 -46.85 -7.42 51.15
C ALA A 240 -45.82 -6.73 52.06
N ALA A 241 -46.26 -6.21 53.20
CA ALA A 241 -45.38 -5.50 54.12
C ALA A 241 -44.17 -6.41 54.43
N PRO A 242 -42.93 -5.96 54.15
CA PRO A 242 -41.76 -6.73 54.50
C PRO A 242 -41.76 -6.99 56.01
N ASP A 243 -41.09 -8.07 56.42
CA ASP A 243 -40.96 -8.41 57.83
C ASP A 243 -40.41 -7.21 58.60
N ALA A 244 -41.07 -6.84 59.70
CA ALA A 244 -40.73 -5.65 60.50
C ALA A 244 -39.31 -5.69 61.06
N ASP A 245 -38.78 -6.91 61.26
CA ASP A 245 -37.44 -7.19 61.78
C ASP A 245 -36.40 -7.39 60.66
N MET A 246 -36.79 -7.24 59.38
CA MET A 246 -35.87 -7.35 58.24
C MET A 246 -34.84 -6.22 58.30
N PRO A 247 -33.53 -6.51 58.27
CA PRO A 247 -32.50 -5.48 58.21
C PRO A 247 -32.61 -4.63 56.94
N LEU A 248 -32.37 -3.33 57.07
CA LEU A 248 -32.26 -2.46 55.91
C LEU A 248 -31.02 -2.83 55.08
N MET A 249 -31.17 -2.77 53.75
CA MET A 249 -30.10 -3.15 52.82
C MET A 249 -29.02 -2.08 52.68
N SER A 250 -29.39 -0.81 52.86
CA SER A 250 -28.51 0.36 52.73
C SER A 250 -28.96 1.48 53.68
N THR A 251 -28.07 2.45 53.92
CA THR A 251 -28.37 3.63 54.75
C THR A 251 -29.43 4.52 54.10
N LEU A 252 -29.36 4.63 52.76
CA LEU A 252 -30.35 5.31 51.92
C LEU A 252 -30.70 4.39 50.75
N GLU A 253 -31.98 4.25 50.46
CA GLU A 253 -32.50 3.48 49.33
C GLU A 253 -33.37 4.39 48.48
N ILE A 254 -33.09 4.47 47.18
CA ILE A 254 -33.81 5.32 46.23
C ILE A 254 -34.46 4.42 45.18
N ASN A 255 -35.79 4.32 45.22
CA ASN A 255 -36.58 3.61 44.22
C ASN A 255 -37.31 4.63 43.35
N ALA A 256 -36.96 4.71 42.07
CA ALA A 256 -37.53 5.65 41.11
C ALA A 256 -38.36 4.93 40.04
N HIS A 257 -39.48 5.52 39.65
CA HIS A 257 -40.32 5.06 38.53
C HIS A 257 -40.95 6.26 37.82
N VAL A 258 -41.39 6.06 36.57
CA VAL A 258 -42.16 7.07 35.84
C VAL A 258 -43.61 6.63 35.72
N GLY A 259 -44.53 7.47 36.18
CA GLY A 259 -45.97 7.32 35.97
C GLY A 259 -46.50 8.38 35.01
N ASP A 260 -47.49 8.01 34.20
CA ASP A 260 -48.20 8.94 33.31
C ASP A 260 -49.22 9.76 34.11
N THR A 261 -49.19 11.09 33.97
CA THR A 261 -50.14 12.03 34.61
C THR A 261 -50.81 12.91 33.56
N GLU A 262 -51.86 13.66 33.92
CA GLU A 262 -52.58 14.55 32.98
C GLU A 262 -51.66 15.59 32.32
N ASP A 263 -50.60 16.02 33.03
CA ASP A 263 -49.61 16.99 32.55
C ASP A 263 -48.41 16.34 31.82
N GLY A 264 -48.43 15.01 31.63
CA GLY A 264 -47.34 14.22 31.02
C GLY A 264 -46.65 13.24 31.99
N PRO A 265 -45.57 12.56 31.56
CA PRO A 265 -44.84 11.60 32.39
C PRO A 265 -44.12 12.31 33.53
N CYS A 266 -44.27 11.83 34.77
CA CYS A 266 -43.58 12.35 35.95
C CYS A 266 -42.71 11.26 36.60
N LEU A 267 -41.44 11.57 36.87
CA LEU A 267 -40.57 10.73 37.70
C LEU A 267 -41.00 10.89 39.16
N ASN A 268 -41.40 9.79 39.78
CA ASN A 268 -41.62 9.68 41.22
C ASN A 268 -40.48 8.84 41.81
N ALA A 269 -39.93 9.29 42.93
CA ALA A 269 -38.93 8.53 43.66
C ALA A 269 -39.26 8.45 45.14
N ARG A 270 -39.13 7.26 45.71
CA ARG A 270 -39.30 6.98 47.14
C ARG A 270 -37.93 6.70 47.74
N LEU A 271 -37.55 7.52 48.72
CA LEU A 271 -36.30 7.46 49.45
C LEU A 271 -36.56 6.84 50.83
N GLY A 272 -36.13 5.60 51.05
CA GLY A 272 -36.15 4.92 52.35
C GLY A 272 -34.83 5.14 53.09
N PHE A 273 -34.88 5.41 54.38
CA PHE A 273 -33.66 5.66 55.16
C PHE A 273 -33.78 5.20 56.62
N ALA A 274 -32.63 4.83 57.20
CA ALA A 274 -32.52 4.47 58.61
C ALA A 274 -32.56 5.72 59.50
N THR A 275 -33.65 5.91 60.26
CA THR A 275 -33.85 7.09 61.12
C THR A 275 -32.82 7.23 62.25
N GLY A 276 -32.18 6.11 62.64
CA GLY A 276 -31.07 6.08 63.58
C GLY A 276 -29.72 6.52 63.01
N VAL A 277 -29.63 6.73 61.69
CA VAL A 277 -28.40 7.09 60.97
C VAL A 277 -28.52 8.46 60.29
N LEU A 278 -29.63 8.70 59.59
CA LEU A 278 -29.93 9.94 58.85
C LEU A 278 -31.18 10.63 59.41
N SER A 279 -31.13 11.95 59.55
CA SER A 279 -32.32 12.74 59.87
C SER A 279 -33.18 12.95 58.62
N ARG A 280 -34.48 13.17 58.80
CA ARG A 280 -35.38 13.54 57.69
C ARG A 280 -34.92 14.82 56.99
N GLU A 281 -34.32 15.76 57.71
CA GLU A 281 -33.76 17.00 57.14
C GLU A 281 -32.57 16.72 56.22
N ASP A 282 -31.66 15.81 56.61
CA ASP A 282 -30.52 15.41 55.77
C ASP A 282 -30.97 14.75 54.46
N VAL A 283 -32.00 13.89 54.53
CA VAL A 283 -32.55 13.18 53.37
C VAL A 283 -33.32 14.14 52.46
N GLN A 284 -34.08 15.08 53.03
CA GLN A 284 -34.73 16.16 52.27
C GLN A 284 -33.69 17.02 51.54
N GLU A 285 -32.60 17.42 52.21
CA GLU A 285 -31.53 18.20 51.57
C GLU A 285 -30.92 17.44 50.38
N LEU A 286 -30.61 16.15 50.56
CA LEU A 286 -30.04 15.33 49.48
C LEU A 286 -31.04 15.13 48.34
N ALA A 287 -32.31 14.93 48.64
CA ALA A 287 -33.38 14.81 47.65
C ALA A 287 -33.56 16.13 46.85
N ASP A 288 -33.53 17.29 47.52
CA ASP A 288 -33.60 18.60 46.88
C ASP A 288 -32.37 18.84 45.98
N LEU A 289 -31.18 18.45 46.44
CA LEU A 289 -29.95 18.51 45.64
C LEU A 289 -30.04 17.59 44.41
N TRP A 290 -30.60 16.40 44.55
CA TRP A 290 -30.79 15.49 43.42
C TRP A 290 -31.78 16.04 42.40
N CYS A 291 -32.94 16.53 42.84
CA CYS A 291 -33.90 17.20 41.98
C CYS A 291 -33.28 18.40 41.26
N ALA A 292 -32.55 19.26 41.98
CA ALA A 292 -31.88 20.43 41.41
C ALA A 292 -30.78 20.05 40.39
N ALA A 293 -30.04 18.97 40.64
CA ALA A 293 -29.06 18.46 39.70
C ALA A 293 -29.73 17.96 38.41
N LEU A 294 -30.83 17.20 38.53
CA LEU A 294 -31.60 16.71 37.39
C LEU A 294 -32.24 17.86 36.58
N GLU A 295 -32.73 18.90 37.25
CA GLU A 295 -33.17 20.14 36.59
C GLU A 295 -32.02 20.88 35.89
N GLY A 296 -30.81 20.83 36.45
CA GLY A 296 -29.59 21.32 35.83
C GLY A 296 -29.28 20.56 34.53
N LEU A 297 -29.33 19.22 34.55
CA LEU A 297 -29.13 18.39 33.36
C LEU A 297 -30.18 18.68 32.28
N ALA A 298 -31.46 18.77 32.65
CA ALA A 298 -32.54 19.12 31.72
C ALA A 298 -32.37 20.51 31.11
N ARG A 299 -31.87 21.49 31.87
CA ARG A 299 -31.51 22.83 31.36
C ARG A 299 -30.30 22.81 30.44
N HIS A 300 -29.33 21.93 30.70
CA HIS A 300 -28.14 21.79 29.86
C HIS A 300 -28.52 21.32 28.45
N VAL A 301 -29.27 20.23 28.34
CA VAL A 301 -29.65 19.66 27.02
C VAL A 301 -30.65 20.51 26.23
N ALA A 302 -31.28 21.50 26.87
CA ALA A 302 -32.08 22.50 26.18
C ALA A 302 -31.25 23.60 25.49
N GLN A 303 -29.93 23.66 25.73
CA GLN A 303 -29.03 24.64 25.11
C GLN A 303 -28.49 24.12 23.77
N PRO A 304 -28.28 25.01 22.78
CA PRO A 304 -27.60 24.64 21.53
C PRO A 304 -26.19 24.09 21.80
N GLY A 305 -25.85 22.98 21.16
CA GLY A 305 -24.53 22.34 21.28
C GLY A 305 -24.35 21.47 22.54
N ALA A 306 -25.41 21.20 23.30
CA ALA A 306 -25.36 20.23 24.39
C ALA A 306 -25.34 18.78 23.86
N GLY A 307 -24.61 17.91 24.56
CA GLY A 307 -24.44 16.51 24.18
C GLY A 307 -23.02 16.15 23.74
N GLY A 308 -22.93 15.27 22.76
CA GLY A 308 -21.70 14.89 22.09
C GLY A 308 -21.26 13.46 22.36
N LEU A 309 -20.27 13.03 21.61
CA LEU A 309 -19.68 11.70 21.61
C LEU A 309 -18.88 11.45 22.89
N THR A 310 -18.86 10.17 23.24
CA THR A 310 -18.02 9.54 24.24
C THR A 310 -17.21 8.40 23.59
N PRO A 311 -16.09 7.96 24.17
CA PRO A 311 -15.26 6.89 23.60
C PRO A 311 -16.06 5.63 23.21
N SER A 312 -17.06 5.24 24.00
CA SER A 312 -17.93 4.10 23.70
C SER A 312 -18.80 4.27 22.44
N ASP A 313 -19.03 5.51 21.97
CA ASP A 313 -19.81 5.77 20.75
C ASP A 313 -19.02 5.51 19.46
N VAL A 314 -17.68 5.44 19.56
CA VAL A 314 -16.75 5.33 18.43
C VAL A 314 -15.82 4.10 18.58
N PRO A 315 -16.38 2.89 18.72
CA PRO A 315 -15.62 1.70 19.13
C PRO A 315 -14.58 1.22 18.11
N LEU A 316 -14.60 1.76 16.88
CA LEU A 316 -13.66 1.40 15.83
C LEU A 316 -12.30 2.10 15.98
N VAL A 317 -12.19 3.10 16.86
CA VAL A 317 -10.94 3.83 17.12
C VAL A 317 -10.73 3.98 18.62
N SER A 318 -9.51 3.71 19.08
CA SER A 318 -9.13 3.96 20.47
C SER A 318 -8.85 5.46 20.68
N VAL A 319 -9.80 6.18 21.29
CA VAL A 319 -9.71 7.63 21.50
C VAL A 319 -10.18 8.04 22.90
N ASP A 320 -9.54 9.06 23.48
CA ASP A 320 -9.96 9.65 24.76
C ASP A 320 -11.02 10.74 24.58
N GLN A 321 -11.73 11.07 25.66
CA GLN A 321 -12.79 12.09 25.66
C GLN A 321 -12.30 13.48 25.23
N ARG A 322 -11.05 13.84 25.56
CA ARG A 322 -10.51 15.18 25.28
C ARG A 322 -10.25 15.35 23.79
N LYS A 323 -9.76 14.33 23.10
CA LYS A 323 -9.58 14.32 21.65
C LYS A 323 -10.92 14.47 20.92
N LEU A 324 -11.95 13.73 21.36
CA LEU A 324 -13.31 13.87 20.82
C LEU A 324 -13.83 15.31 20.94
N GLU A 325 -13.71 15.93 22.12
CA GLU A 325 -14.14 17.32 22.33
C GLU A 325 -13.41 18.33 21.41
N VAL A 326 -12.13 18.08 21.12
CA VAL A 326 -11.36 18.91 20.17
C VAL A 326 -11.89 18.76 18.75
N TRP A 327 -12.19 17.53 18.32
CA TRP A 327 -12.77 17.28 17.00
C TRP A 327 -14.19 17.83 16.88
N GLU A 328 -15.06 17.63 17.87
CA GLU A 328 -16.42 18.19 17.90
C GLU A 328 -16.42 19.73 17.77
N LYS A 329 -15.42 20.38 18.36
CA LYS A 329 -15.26 21.84 18.25
C LYS A 329 -14.79 22.28 16.86
N LYS A 330 -13.89 21.51 16.22
CA LYS A 330 -13.37 21.81 14.87
C LYS A 330 -14.37 21.42 13.78
N TYR A 331 -15.16 20.38 14.01
CA TYR A 331 -16.13 19.78 13.09
C TYR A 331 -17.52 19.71 13.75
N PRO A 332 -18.30 20.80 13.71
CA PRO A 332 -19.69 20.77 14.15
C PRO A 332 -20.46 19.72 13.36
N GLY A 333 -21.29 18.90 14.03
CA GLY A 333 -22.00 17.80 13.40
C GLY A 333 -21.20 16.49 13.31
N LEU A 334 -20.08 16.36 14.04
CA LEU A 334 -19.34 15.10 14.16
C LEU A 334 -20.26 13.97 14.64
N ALA A 335 -20.46 12.98 13.77
CA ALA A 335 -21.42 11.90 13.97
C ALA A 335 -20.74 10.57 14.36
N ASP A 336 -19.55 10.30 13.82
CA ASP A 336 -18.78 9.07 14.07
C ASP A 336 -17.30 9.29 13.75
N VAL A 337 -16.44 8.38 14.22
CA VAL A 337 -15.00 8.36 13.96
C VAL A 337 -14.59 6.96 13.52
N TRP A 338 -13.96 6.86 12.36
CA TRP A 338 -13.58 5.59 11.75
C TRP A 338 -12.06 5.48 11.54
N PRO A 339 -11.49 4.27 11.61
CA PRO A 339 -10.11 4.03 11.19
C PRO A 339 -10.00 4.11 9.66
N LEU A 340 -8.80 4.34 9.14
CA LEU A 340 -8.55 4.24 7.70
C LEU A 340 -8.36 2.78 7.29
N THR A 341 -8.73 2.44 6.06
CA THR A 341 -8.22 1.22 5.44
C THR A 341 -6.76 1.42 5.02
N SER A 342 -6.02 0.32 4.83
CA SER A 342 -4.63 0.42 4.40
C SER A 342 -4.46 1.15 3.07
N LEU A 343 -5.37 0.95 2.11
CA LEU A 343 -5.33 1.69 0.85
C LEU A 343 -5.56 3.19 1.10
N GLN A 344 -6.57 3.56 1.89
CA GLN A 344 -6.81 4.99 2.22
C GLN A 344 -5.55 5.62 2.83
N SER A 345 -4.84 4.92 3.71
CA SER A 345 -3.57 5.40 4.28
C SER A 345 -2.52 5.65 3.19
N GLY A 346 -2.35 4.72 2.24
CA GLY A 346 -1.42 4.87 1.12
C GLY A 346 -1.78 6.04 0.19
N LEU A 347 -3.05 6.17 -0.17
CA LEU A 347 -3.54 7.28 -1.01
C LEU A 347 -3.27 8.64 -0.35
N LEU A 348 -3.58 8.76 0.94
CA LEU A 348 -3.40 10.00 1.68
C LEU A 348 -1.92 10.30 1.97
N PHE A 349 -1.03 9.30 1.96
CA PHE A 349 0.41 9.51 1.98
C PHE A 349 0.83 10.20 0.67
N HIS A 350 0.53 9.61 -0.48
CA HIS A 350 0.87 10.18 -1.79
C HIS A 350 0.29 11.58 -2.02
N ALA A 351 -0.95 11.84 -1.62
CA ALA A 351 -1.57 13.16 -1.75
C ALA A 351 -0.84 14.27 -0.97
N LEU A 352 -0.10 13.94 0.11
CA LEU A 352 0.72 14.92 0.83
C LEU A 352 2.06 15.24 0.16
N PHE A 353 2.60 14.33 -0.66
CA PHE A 353 3.88 14.52 -1.37
C PHE A 353 3.70 15.06 -2.78
N ALA A 354 2.48 15.01 -3.33
CA ALA A 354 2.11 15.65 -4.58
C ALA A 354 2.04 17.18 -4.39
N ASP A 355 3.20 17.82 -4.25
CA ASP A 355 3.31 19.28 -4.10
C ASP A 355 2.94 19.95 -5.45
N THR A 356 1.64 20.15 -5.67
CA THR A 356 0.98 20.97 -6.71
C THR A 356 1.03 20.56 -8.20
N ALA A 357 1.75 19.52 -8.63
CA ALA A 357 1.87 19.20 -10.06
C ALA A 357 0.88 18.14 -10.60
N TYR A 358 0.51 17.10 -9.83
CA TYR A 358 -0.47 16.09 -10.26
C TYR A 358 -0.96 15.24 -9.06
N ASP A 359 -2.24 15.35 -8.69
CA ASP A 359 -2.88 14.43 -7.74
C ASP A 359 -3.54 13.26 -8.51
N ALA A 360 -2.82 12.14 -8.61
CA ALA A 360 -3.27 10.93 -9.30
C ALA A 360 -4.55 10.30 -8.71
N TYR A 361 -5.00 10.75 -7.54
CA TYR A 361 -6.19 10.22 -6.86
C TYR A 361 -7.35 11.23 -6.85
N HIS A 362 -7.20 12.33 -7.57
CA HIS A 362 -8.29 13.20 -7.95
C HIS A 362 -9.07 12.56 -9.11
N MET A 363 -10.28 12.08 -8.84
CA MET A 363 -11.14 11.46 -9.86
C MET A 363 -12.08 12.51 -10.48
N GLN A 364 -11.92 12.78 -11.77
CA GLN A 364 -12.86 13.59 -12.56
C GLN A 364 -13.56 12.69 -13.59
N LEU A 365 -14.89 12.61 -13.46
CA LEU A 365 -15.75 11.78 -14.29
C LEU A 365 -16.83 12.64 -14.92
N VAL A 366 -17.09 12.43 -16.21
CA VAL A 366 -18.20 13.09 -16.91
C VAL A 366 -19.30 12.07 -17.17
N PHE A 367 -20.48 12.33 -16.62
CA PHE A 367 -21.67 11.54 -16.90
C PHE A 367 -22.50 12.20 -18.02
N HIS A 368 -22.66 11.50 -19.14
CA HIS A 368 -23.38 11.98 -20.30
C HIS A 368 -24.89 11.77 -20.15
N LEU A 369 -25.66 12.85 -20.09
CA LEU A 369 -27.11 12.83 -19.87
C LEU A 369 -27.86 13.31 -21.10
N THR A 370 -28.94 12.62 -21.45
CA THR A 370 -29.88 13.05 -22.49
C THR A 370 -31.29 13.26 -21.95
N GLY A 371 -32.00 14.20 -22.57
CA GLY A 371 -33.33 14.67 -22.14
C GLY A 371 -33.30 15.98 -21.34
N PRO A 372 -34.48 16.47 -20.90
CA PRO A 372 -34.60 17.75 -20.21
C PRO A 372 -34.16 17.64 -18.74
N VAL A 373 -32.87 17.85 -18.48
CA VAL A 373 -32.30 17.82 -17.13
C VAL A 373 -32.63 19.13 -16.39
N GLU A 374 -33.36 19.03 -15.28
CA GLU A 374 -33.70 20.16 -14.41
C GLU A 374 -32.60 20.37 -13.35
N PRO A 375 -31.90 21.52 -13.34
CA PRO A 375 -30.74 21.73 -12.47
C PRO A 375 -31.05 21.62 -10.97
N GLU A 376 -32.17 22.18 -10.50
CA GLU A 376 -32.52 22.15 -9.07
C GLU A 376 -32.90 20.76 -8.58
N ARG A 377 -33.56 19.95 -9.42
CA ARG A 377 -33.87 18.55 -9.10
C ARG A 377 -32.61 17.71 -9.04
N MET A 378 -31.65 17.94 -9.95
CA MET A 378 -30.35 17.28 -9.92
C MET A 378 -29.53 17.68 -8.69
N ARG A 379 -29.55 18.95 -8.31
CA ARG A 379 -28.91 19.43 -7.07
C ARG A 379 -29.50 18.77 -5.83
N ALA A 380 -30.83 18.66 -5.74
CA ALA A 380 -31.52 18.00 -4.63
C ALA A 380 -31.18 16.51 -4.56
N ALA A 381 -31.16 15.82 -5.71
CA ALA A 381 -30.75 14.42 -5.80
C ALA A 381 -29.29 14.21 -5.37
N GLY A 382 -28.37 15.07 -5.82
CA GLY A 382 -26.97 15.03 -5.41
C GLY A 382 -26.78 15.23 -3.90
N GLN A 383 -27.49 16.20 -3.30
CA GLN A 383 -27.46 16.40 -1.85
C GLN A 383 -28.01 15.17 -1.10
N ALA A 384 -29.09 14.56 -1.58
CA ALA A 384 -29.64 13.35 -0.97
C ALA A 384 -28.68 12.14 -1.06
N VAL A 385 -27.89 12.01 -2.13
CA VAL A 385 -26.80 11.02 -2.23
C VAL A 385 -25.72 11.30 -1.19
N LEU A 386 -25.29 12.55 -1.03
CA LEU A 386 -24.29 12.95 -0.04
C LEU A 386 -24.76 12.65 1.39
N ASP A 387 -26.02 12.94 1.71
CA ASP A 387 -26.61 12.70 3.03
C ASP A 387 -26.78 11.20 3.33
N ARG A 388 -27.10 10.40 2.30
CA ARG A 388 -27.30 8.95 2.40
C ARG A 388 -26.02 8.18 2.71
N TYR A 389 -24.89 8.59 2.12
CA TYR A 389 -23.62 7.86 2.21
C TYR A 389 -22.63 8.55 3.13
N ALA A 390 -22.51 8.05 4.36
CA ALA A 390 -21.67 8.65 5.40
C ALA A 390 -20.19 8.77 5.02
N ASN A 391 -19.66 7.87 4.19
CA ASN A 391 -18.28 7.94 3.66
C ASN A 391 -18.06 9.09 2.68
N LEU A 392 -19.09 9.73 2.11
CA LEU A 392 -18.91 10.89 1.21
C LEU A 392 -18.77 12.21 1.96
N ARG A 393 -19.09 12.21 3.26
CA ARG A 393 -19.10 13.36 4.16
C ARG A 393 -18.04 13.22 5.27
N THR A 394 -16.97 12.50 4.98
CA THR A 394 -15.83 12.30 5.88
C THR A 394 -14.72 13.31 5.64
N ALA A 395 -14.14 13.82 6.73
CA ALA A 395 -12.85 14.50 6.75
C ALA A 395 -11.75 13.50 7.13
N PHE A 396 -10.53 13.68 6.61
CA PHE A 396 -9.36 12.88 7.00
C PHE A 396 -8.41 13.76 7.78
N VAL A 397 -8.19 13.45 9.06
CA VAL A 397 -7.35 14.27 9.95
C VAL A 397 -6.25 13.44 10.55
N SER A 398 -5.10 14.07 10.79
CA SER A 398 -4.04 13.50 11.61
C SER A 398 -4.29 13.85 13.08
N ASP A 399 -4.08 12.89 13.96
CA ASP A 399 -4.09 13.12 15.39
C ASP A 399 -2.73 13.66 15.88
N THR A 400 -2.60 13.94 17.18
CA THR A 400 -1.36 14.48 17.77
C THR A 400 -0.21 13.48 17.86
N ALA A 401 -0.49 12.17 17.69
CA ALA A 401 0.50 11.11 17.58
C ALA A 401 0.91 10.81 16.13
N GLY A 402 0.23 11.45 15.15
CA GLY A 402 0.47 11.25 13.72
C GLY A 402 -0.43 10.18 13.08
N GLU A 403 -1.30 9.53 13.86
CA GLU A 403 -2.25 8.54 13.36
C GLU A 403 -3.43 9.24 12.68
N ARG A 404 -3.87 8.72 11.54
CA ARG A 404 -4.98 9.32 10.78
C ARG A 404 -6.31 8.66 11.10
N VAL A 405 -7.37 9.43 11.09
CA VAL A 405 -8.75 8.97 11.28
C VAL A 405 -9.71 9.62 10.27
N GLN A 406 -10.83 8.96 10.00
CA GLN A 406 -11.94 9.52 9.24
C GLN A 406 -12.97 10.08 10.22
N LEU A 407 -13.30 11.37 10.09
CA LEU A 407 -14.34 12.02 10.87
C LEU A 407 -15.60 12.15 10.01
N VAL A 408 -16.67 11.46 10.39
CA VAL A 408 -17.97 11.52 9.69
C VAL A 408 -18.72 12.76 10.17
N VAL A 409 -19.06 13.68 9.27
CA VAL A 409 -19.69 14.96 9.62
C VAL A 409 -21.08 15.08 9.00
N ASP A 410 -22.12 15.25 9.82
CA ASP A 410 -23.50 15.49 9.39
C ASP A 410 -23.68 16.92 8.84
N ASP A 411 -24.81 17.18 8.18
CA ASP A 411 -25.21 18.52 7.69
C ASP A 411 -24.24 19.19 6.69
N VAL A 412 -23.45 18.39 5.98
CA VAL A 412 -22.52 18.86 4.94
C VAL A 412 -23.28 19.24 3.66
N ARG A 413 -22.98 20.41 3.08
CA ARG A 413 -23.60 20.87 1.83
C ARG A 413 -22.78 20.42 0.62
N LEU A 414 -23.44 19.88 -0.39
CA LEU A 414 -22.82 19.55 -1.67
C LEU A 414 -22.32 20.82 -2.38
N PRO A 415 -21.02 20.93 -2.71
CA PRO A 415 -20.52 21.95 -3.63
C PRO A 415 -21.11 21.68 -5.02
N TRP A 416 -22.01 22.57 -5.44
CA TRP A 416 -22.78 22.45 -6.67
C TRP A 416 -22.58 23.66 -7.56
N GLN A 417 -22.35 23.42 -8.85
CA GLN A 417 -22.33 24.46 -9.88
C GLN A 417 -23.24 24.06 -11.05
N HIS A 418 -23.84 25.06 -11.69
CA HIS A 418 -24.61 24.88 -12.92
C HIS A 418 -24.22 25.96 -13.92
N THR A 419 -23.82 25.54 -15.11
CA THR A 419 -23.46 26.42 -16.23
C THR A 419 -24.28 26.05 -17.45
N ASP A 420 -24.93 27.04 -18.05
CA ASP A 420 -25.67 26.86 -19.29
C ASP A 420 -24.87 27.35 -20.50
N LEU A 421 -24.54 26.44 -21.41
CA LEU A 421 -23.80 26.71 -22.65
C LEU A 421 -24.71 26.57 -23.89
N SER A 422 -26.03 26.42 -23.73
CA SER A 422 -26.96 26.13 -24.83
C SER A 422 -26.99 27.23 -25.90
N ASP A 423 -26.75 28.48 -25.49
CA ASP A 423 -26.84 29.68 -26.32
C ASP A 423 -25.54 29.99 -27.10
N LEU A 424 -24.47 29.23 -26.86
CA LEU A 424 -23.17 29.41 -27.52
C LEU A 424 -23.09 28.68 -28.87
N SER A 425 -22.23 29.16 -29.76
CA SER A 425 -21.87 28.39 -30.96
C SER A 425 -21.19 27.06 -30.58
N GLU A 426 -21.13 26.09 -31.50
CA GLU A 426 -20.54 24.77 -31.22
C GLU A 426 -19.07 24.87 -30.79
N GLU A 427 -18.28 25.69 -31.50
CA GLU A 427 -16.85 25.90 -31.21
C GLU A 427 -16.64 26.62 -29.87
N GLU A 428 -17.42 27.67 -29.58
CA GLU A 428 -17.34 28.40 -28.30
C GLU A 428 -17.80 27.55 -27.12
N ARG A 429 -18.81 26.69 -27.32
CA ARG A 429 -19.33 25.77 -26.32
C ARG A 429 -18.31 24.69 -25.98
N GLU A 430 -17.66 24.08 -26.97
CA GLU A 430 -16.63 23.08 -26.73
C GLU A 430 -15.43 23.71 -26.00
N ALA A 431 -14.97 24.88 -26.44
CA ALA A 431 -13.88 25.60 -25.79
C ALA A 431 -14.24 26.05 -24.36
N ALA A 432 -15.51 26.37 -24.08
CA ALA A 432 -15.98 26.70 -22.74
C ALA A 432 -16.09 25.45 -21.85
N TYR A 433 -16.57 24.35 -22.40
CA TYR A 433 -16.67 23.06 -21.72
C TYR A 433 -15.29 22.54 -21.30
N GLU A 434 -14.32 22.53 -22.21
CA GLU A 434 -12.92 22.15 -21.91
C GLU A 434 -12.29 23.04 -20.82
N ARG A 435 -12.61 24.34 -20.82
CA ARG A 435 -12.14 25.25 -19.76
C ARG A 435 -12.74 24.90 -18.40
N ILE A 436 -14.03 24.55 -18.35
CA ILE A 436 -14.70 24.13 -17.12
C ILE A 436 -14.03 22.86 -16.56
N LEU A 437 -13.75 21.87 -17.42
CA LEU A 437 -13.07 20.63 -17.01
C LEU A 437 -11.66 20.92 -16.46
N ALA A 438 -10.88 21.76 -17.14
CA ALA A 438 -9.53 22.13 -16.73
C ALA A 438 -9.49 23.01 -15.46
N GLU A 439 -10.47 23.88 -15.25
CA GLU A 439 -10.59 24.68 -14.01
C GLU A 439 -10.99 23.81 -12.83
N ASP A 440 -11.91 22.86 -13.04
CA ASP A 440 -12.28 21.88 -12.03
C ASP A 440 -11.07 21.02 -11.65
N ASP A 441 -10.38 20.41 -12.63
CA ASP A 441 -9.24 19.52 -12.38
C ASP A 441 -8.12 20.17 -11.54
N ARG A 442 -7.81 21.45 -11.81
CA ARG A 442 -6.81 22.23 -11.04
C ARG A 442 -7.22 22.54 -9.60
N THR A 443 -8.51 22.47 -9.29
CA THR A 443 -9.03 22.78 -7.96
C THR A 443 -8.93 21.54 -7.07
N HIS A 444 -7.84 21.44 -6.31
CA HIS A 444 -7.57 20.29 -5.43
C HIS A 444 -8.45 20.29 -4.15
N PHE A 445 -8.70 19.11 -3.59
CA PHE A 445 -9.40 18.97 -2.32
C PHE A 445 -8.46 19.15 -1.14
N ASP A 446 -8.93 19.85 -0.10
CA ASP A 446 -8.30 19.82 1.22
C ASP A 446 -8.89 18.64 2.01
N LEU A 447 -8.08 17.62 2.25
CA LEU A 447 -8.48 16.36 2.89
C LEU A 447 -9.09 16.56 4.29
N GLU A 448 -8.78 17.68 4.96
CA GLU A 448 -9.34 18.02 6.27
C GLU A 448 -10.70 18.73 6.19
N LYS A 449 -11.18 19.08 4.98
CA LYS A 449 -12.42 19.84 4.76
C LYS A 449 -13.45 19.03 3.94
N PRO A 450 -14.43 18.38 4.59
CA PRO A 450 -15.48 17.68 3.89
C PRO A 450 -16.47 18.66 3.23
N PRO A 451 -17.13 18.28 2.12
CA PRO A 451 -17.02 16.98 1.47
C PRO A 451 -15.89 16.97 0.42
N LEU A 452 -15.25 15.81 0.22
CA LEU A 452 -14.25 15.61 -0.85
C LEU A 452 -14.90 15.17 -2.18
N VAL A 453 -16.09 15.72 -2.44
CA VAL A 453 -16.88 15.49 -3.65
C VAL A 453 -17.58 16.79 -4.05
N ARG A 454 -17.69 17.02 -5.35
CA ARG A 454 -18.44 18.14 -5.95
C ARG A 454 -19.07 17.73 -7.27
N MET A 455 -20.08 18.48 -7.67
CA MET A 455 -20.83 18.23 -8.90
C MET A 455 -21.05 19.53 -9.67
N THR A 456 -20.76 19.49 -10.97
CA THR A 456 -21.00 20.60 -11.90
C THR A 456 -21.88 20.11 -13.05
N LEU A 457 -23.08 20.67 -13.17
CA LEU A 457 -23.96 20.40 -14.31
C LEU A 457 -23.67 21.40 -15.43
N VAL A 458 -23.37 20.91 -16.62
CA VAL A 458 -23.18 21.72 -17.83
C VAL A 458 -24.30 21.43 -18.81
N THR A 459 -25.18 22.41 -19.05
CA THR A 459 -26.24 22.28 -20.05
C THR A 459 -25.65 22.57 -21.42
N MET A 460 -25.59 21.55 -22.28
CA MET A 460 -25.05 21.68 -23.64
C MET A 460 -26.14 22.02 -24.66
N GLY A 461 -27.40 21.80 -24.34
CA GLY A 461 -28.55 22.06 -25.20
C GLY A 461 -29.85 21.55 -24.57
N PRO A 462 -30.99 21.62 -25.29
CA PRO A 462 -32.31 21.28 -24.73
C PRO A 462 -32.45 19.81 -24.29
N ASP A 463 -31.73 18.89 -24.94
CA ASP A 463 -31.77 17.45 -24.68
C ASP A 463 -30.40 16.85 -24.35
N ARG A 464 -29.39 17.68 -24.04
CA ARG A 464 -28.03 17.23 -23.75
C ARG A 464 -27.45 18.01 -22.58
N ALA A 465 -27.01 17.29 -21.56
CA ALA A 465 -26.27 17.84 -20.44
C ALA A 465 -25.12 16.91 -20.04
N GLU A 466 -24.07 17.51 -19.48
CA GLU A 466 -22.91 16.80 -18.96
C GLU A 466 -22.87 17.04 -17.44
N LEU A 467 -22.90 15.99 -16.64
CA LEU A 467 -22.71 16.10 -15.18
C LEU A 467 -21.26 15.73 -14.86
N VAL A 468 -20.45 16.74 -14.58
CA VAL A 468 -19.07 16.56 -14.11
C VAL A 468 -19.14 16.21 -12.62
N PHE A 469 -18.69 15.01 -12.28
CA PHE A 469 -18.57 14.51 -10.92
C PHE A 469 -17.10 14.40 -10.57
N THR A 470 -16.70 15.15 -9.56
CA THR A 470 -15.31 15.19 -9.12
C THR A 470 -15.23 14.78 -7.66
N ALA A 471 -14.42 13.77 -7.35
CA ALA A 471 -14.26 13.24 -6.00
C ALA A 471 -12.83 12.77 -5.76
N HIS A 472 -12.39 12.79 -4.50
CA HIS A 472 -11.13 12.17 -4.12
C HIS A 472 -11.31 10.64 -3.98
N HIS A 473 -10.41 9.85 -4.56
CA HIS A 473 -10.52 8.39 -4.62
C HIS A 473 -10.56 7.74 -3.23
N VAL A 474 -10.05 8.41 -2.19
CA VAL A 474 -10.14 7.98 -0.78
C VAL A 474 -11.58 7.68 -0.31
N LEU A 475 -12.60 8.29 -0.91
CA LEU A 475 -14.00 8.15 -0.49
C LEU A 475 -14.68 6.91 -1.09
N LEU A 476 -14.35 6.54 -2.33
CA LEU A 476 -15.09 5.55 -3.10
C LEU A 476 -14.24 4.89 -4.20
N ASP A 477 -14.60 3.67 -4.57
CA ASP A 477 -13.98 2.91 -5.65
C ASP A 477 -14.80 2.88 -6.96
N GLY A 478 -14.19 2.38 -8.03
CA GLY A 478 -14.87 2.23 -9.33
C GLY A 478 -16.11 1.33 -9.28
N TRP A 479 -16.17 0.37 -8.35
CA TRP A 479 -17.36 -0.47 -8.13
C TRP A 479 -18.53 0.32 -7.57
N SER A 480 -18.25 1.32 -6.74
CA SER A 480 -19.25 2.19 -6.13
C SER A 480 -19.89 3.16 -7.12
N LEU A 481 -19.23 3.48 -8.24
CA LEU A 481 -19.70 4.48 -9.21
C LEU A 481 -21.04 4.13 -9.87
N PRO A 482 -21.25 2.91 -10.44
CA PRO A 482 -22.54 2.55 -11.00
C PRO A 482 -23.68 2.54 -9.97
N LEU A 483 -23.39 2.15 -8.72
CA LEU A 483 -24.37 2.12 -7.62
C LEU A 483 -24.81 3.54 -7.25
N LEU A 484 -23.84 4.44 -7.09
CA LEU A 484 -24.08 5.86 -6.82
C LEU A 484 -24.91 6.50 -7.94
N MET A 485 -24.60 6.19 -9.19
CA MET A 485 -25.35 6.67 -10.35
C MET A 485 -26.79 6.18 -10.37
N GLN A 486 -27.01 4.89 -10.07
CA GLN A 486 -28.36 4.31 -9.99
C GLN A 486 -29.21 5.01 -8.92
N ASP A 487 -28.64 5.27 -7.75
CA ASP A 487 -29.32 5.98 -6.67
C ASP A 487 -29.56 7.46 -7.02
N LEU A 488 -28.60 8.13 -7.66
CA LEU A 488 -28.75 9.52 -8.12
C LEU A 488 -29.94 9.68 -9.07
N LEU A 489 -30.09 8.79 -10.07
CA LEU A 489 -31.19 8.83 -11.02
C LEU A 489 -32.55 8.55 -10.37
N ARG A 490 -32.61 7.60 -9.42
CA ARG A 490 -33.83 7.34 -8.64
C ARG A 490 -34.24 8.54 -7.79
N LEU A 491 -33.27 9.17 -7.13
CA LEU A 491 -33.49 10.38 -6.32
C LEU A 491 -33.89 11.58 -7.17
N TYR A 492 -33.36 11.71 -8.39
CA TYR A 492 -33.81 12.72 -9.34
C TYR A 492 -35.28 12.51 -9.72
N GLY A 493 -35.70 11.26 -9.94
CA GLY A 493 -37.10 10.90 -10.20
C GLY A 493 -38.06 11.16 -9.03
N SER A 494 -37.55 11.23 -7.79
CA SER A 494 -38.33 11.44 -6.56
C SER A 494 -38.13 12.81 -5.91
N ASP A 495 -37.55 13.78 -6.62
CA ASP A 495 -37.23 15.13 -6.10
C ASP A 495 -36.39 15.12 -4.81
N GLY A 496 -35.49 14.14 -4.69
CA GLY A 496 -34.58 13.97 -3.55
C GLY A 496 -35.19 13.22 -2.36
N ASP A 497 -36.39 12.65 -2.48
CA ASP A 497 -36.98 11.82 -1.41
C ASP A 497 -36.21 10.50 -1.28
N ALA A 498 -35.41 10.38 -0.23
CA ALA A 498 -34.61 9.19 0.07
C ALA A 498 -35.44 7.98 0.52
N SER A 499 -36.72 8.15 0.86
CA SER A 499 -37.58 7.04 1.29
C SER A 499 -37.87 6.02 0.16
N VAL A 500 -37.63 6.41 -1.09
CA VAL A 500 -37.78 5.53 -2.27
C VAL A 500 -36.67 4.49 -2.39
N LEU A 501 -35.54 4.70 -1.72
CA LEU A 501 -34.39 3.80 -1.77
C LEU A 501 -34.44 2.77 -0.63
N PRO A 502 -34.00 1.52 -0.86
CA PRO A 502 -33.94 0.52 0.19
C PRO A 502 -32.93 0.94 1.28
N ARG A 503 -33.11 0.42 2.50
CA ARG A 503 -32.09 0.56 3.55
C ARG A 503 -30.85 -0.24 3.15
N THR A 504 -29.73 0.43 2.99
CA THR A 504 -28.42 -0.20 2.73
C THR A 504 -27.60 -0.22 4.01
N ARG A 505 -26.82 -1.29 4.19
CA ARG A 505 -25.79 -1.32 5.23
C ARG A 505 -24.69 -0.32 4.89
N GLY A 506 -24.11 0.28 5.92
CA GLY A 506 -23.15 1.37 5.76
C GLY A 506 -21.73 0.86 5.63
N TYR A 507 -20.83 1.70 5.10
CA TYR A 507 -19.39 1.42 5.06
C TYR A 507 -18.79 1.07 6.44
N ARG A 508 -19.37 1.61 7.52
CA ARG A 508 -19.05 1.28 8.91
C ARG A 508 -19.11 -0.22 9.23
N ASP A 509 -20.04 -0.96 8.62
CA ASP A 509 -20.19 -2.40 8.85
C ASP A 509 -18.99 -3.18 8.27
N PHE A 510 -18.49 -2.74 7.12
CA PHE A 510 -17.25 -3.28 6.54
C PHE A 510 -16.03 -2.96 7.43
N LEU A 511 -15.91 -1.74 7.95
CA LEU A 511 -14.82 -1.39 8.86
C LEU A 511 -14.88 -2.18 10.19
N THR A 512 -16.10 -2.49 10.66
CA THR A 512 -16.30 -3.36 11.83
C THR A 512 -15.80 -4.77 11.56
N TRP A 513 -16.11 -5.33 10.38
CA TRP A 513 -15.55 -6.61 9.95
C TRP A 513 -14.02 -6.55 9.83
N LEU A 514 -13.48 -5.48 9.23
CA LEU A 514 -12.05 -5.31 9.02
C LEU A 514 -11.28 -5.28 10.36
N ALA A 515 -11.80 -4.58 11.36
CA ALA A 515 -11.20 -4.48 12.70
C ALA A 515 -11.16 -5.83 13.46
N GLN A 516 -11.91 -6.83 13.01
CA GLN A 516 -11.96 -8.17 13.61
C GLN A 516 -11.02 -9.18 12.93
N GLN A 517 -10.31 -8.79 11.86
CA GLN A 517 -9.44 -9.70 11.12
C GLN A 517 -8.11 -9.97 11.85
N ASP A 518 -7.57 -11.17 11.64
CA ASP A 518 -6.27 -11.57 12.18
C ASP A 518 -5.13 -11.04 11.29
N HIS A 519 -4.66 -9.84 11.63
CA HIS A 519 -3.56 -9.18 10.93
C HIS A 519 -2.25 -9.98 10.99
N ASP A 520 -1.96 -10.69 12.10
CA ASP A 520 -0.75 -11.48 12.24
C ASP A 520 -0.76 -12.71 11.32
N ALA A 521 -1.93 -13.33 11.13
CA ALA A 521 -2.11 -14.42 10.18
C ALA A 521 -1.93 -13.94 8.73
N ALA A 522 -2.49 -12.77 8.40
CA ALA A 522 -2.31 -12.17 7.08
C ALA A 522 -0.85 -11.80 6.79
N ALA A 523 -0.15 -11.20 7.76
CA ALA A 523 1.27 -10.87 7.64
C ALA A 523 2.13 -12.12 7.33
N ARG A 524 1.90 -13.23 8.05
CA ARG A 524 2.60 -14.51 7.78
C ARG A 524 2.30 -15.04 6.38
N ALA A 525 1.04 -15.03 5.95
CA ALA A 525 0.67 -15.52 4.62
C ALA A 525 1.34 -14.71 3.48
N TRP A 526 1.42 -13.38 3.63
CA TRP A 526 2.10 -12.53 2.66
C TRP A 526 3.62 -12.68 2.71
N ALA A 527 4.21 -12.85 3.89
CA ALA A 527 5.63 -13.16 4.02
C ALA A 527 6.00 -14.49 3.34
N ASP A 528 5.18 -15.53 3.51
CA ASP A 528 5.37 -16.83 2.86
C ASP A 528 5.23 -16.73 1.33
N GLU A 529 4.28 -15.94 0.82
CA GLU A 529 4.07 -15.73 -0.63
C GLU A 529 5.26 -15.02 -1.31
N LEU A 530 5.87 -14.07 -0.61
CA LEU A 530 6.96 -13.24 -1.10
C LEU A 530 8.35 -13.73 -0.67
N ASP A 531 8.45 -14.90 -0.03
CA ASP A 531 9.72 -15.47 0.41
C ASP A 531 10.72 -15.66 -0.75
N GLY A 532 11.95 -15.18 -0.56
CA GLY A 532 12.99 -15.18 -1.59
C GLY A 532 12.85 -14.10 -2.68
N LEU A 533 11.98 -13.10 -2.50
CA LEU A 533 11.97 -11.88 -3.32
C LEU A 533 12.95 -10.85 -2.71
N ASP A 534 14.14 -10.74 -3.30
CA ASP A 534 15.20 -9.85 -2.78
C ASP A 534 15.21 -8.45 -3.44
N GLU A 535 14.54 -8.31 -4.59
CA GLU A 535 14.56 -7.07 -5.39
C GLU A 535 13.21 -6.81 -6.10
N PRO A 536 12.79 -5.54 -6.24
CA PRO A 536 11.57 -5.18 -6.96
C PRO A 536 11.65 -5.48 -8.44
N THR A 537 10.50 -5.65 -9.09
CA THR A 537 10.41 -5.70 -10.55
C THR A 537 10.02 -4.33 -11.08
N LEU A 538 10.98 -3.62 -11.67
CA LEU A 538 10.79 -2.27 -12.21
C LEU A 538 10.97 -2.27 -13.73
N LEU A 539 9.97 -1.77 -14.45
CA LEU A 539 10.05 -1.48 -15.89
C LEU A 539 10.78 -0.15 -16.16
N CYS A 540 10.64 0.82 -15.24
CA CYS A 540 11.21 2.16 -15.28
C CYS A 540 11.97 2.47 -13.97
N PRO A 541 13.17 1.89 -13.77
CA PRO A 541 13.92 2.05 -12.53
C PRO A 541 14.33 3.51 -12.23
N ASP A 542 14.56 4.32 -13.26
CA ASP A 542 15.01 5.72 -13.15
C ASP A 542 13.90 6.70 -12.70
N ASP A 543 12.62 6.27 -12.69
CA ASP A 543 11.45 7.10 -12.35
C ASP A 543 10.93 6.82 -10.93
N THR A 544 11.73 6.15 -10.11
CA THR A 544 11.41 5.97 -8.69
C THR A 544 11.51 7.31 -7.97
N ALA A 545 10.56 7.59 -7.08
CA ALA A 545 10.37 8.88 -6.40
C ALA A 545 11.61 9.48 -5.69
N GLU A 546 12.71 8.74 -5.57
CA GLU A 546 14.01 9.21 -5.09
C GLU A 546 14.78 10.08 -6.11
N HIS A 547 14.38 10.12 -7.39
CA HIS A 547 15.07 10.88 -8.46
C HIS A 547 14.30 12.13 -8.94
N ALA A 548 13.17 12.47 -8.32
CA ALA A 548 12.39 13.68 -8.64
C ALA A 548 13.10 15.01 -8.25
N ASP A 549 14.25 14.94 -7.57
CA ASP A 549 15.05 16.10 -7.16
C ASP A 549 15.99 16.65 -8.26
N ALA A 550 15.92 16.15 -9.50
CA ALA A 550 16.70 16.69 -10.61
C ALA A 550 16.04 17.94 -11.22
N GLU A 551 16.40 19.12 -10.71
CA GLU A 551 15.96 20.48 -11.11
C GLU A 551 16.19 20.89 -12.60
N ASP A 552 16.47 19.97 -13.53
CA ASP A 552 17.00 20.32 -14.87
C ASP A 552 16.21 19.76 -16.08
N SER A 553 14.93 19.37 -15.92
CA SER A 553 14.06 19.13 -17.08
C SER A 553 13.15 20.34 -17.35
N GLU A 554 13.55 21.18 -18.31
CA GLU A 554 12.68 22.20 -18.91
C GLU A 554 11.38 21.54 -19.39
N ALA A 555 10.30 21.74 -18.62
CA ALA A 555 8.99 21.18 -18.89
C ALA A 555 8.48 21.67 -20.26
N SER A 556 8.39 20.74 -21.20
CA SER A 556 7.63 20.94 -22.44
C SER A 556 6.15 21.04 -22.07
N GLU A 557 5.49 22.15 -22.42
CA GLU A 557 4.05 22.44 -22.21
C GLU A 557 3.05 21.47 -22.91
N GLY A 558 3.43 20.21 -23.14
CA GLY A 558 2.56 19.13 -23.62
C GLY A 558 2.86 17.74 -23.02
N SER A 559 3.74 17.67 -22.00
CA SER A 559 4.24 16.45 -21.38
C SER A 559 3.44 15.97 -20.15
N GLU A 560 2.49 16.76 -19.66
CA GLU A 560 1.71 16.43 -18.48
C GLU A 560 0.43 15.65 -18.86
N GLY A 561 0.17 14.55 -18.17
CA GLY A 561 -1.06 13.77 -18.30
C GLY A 561 -0.88 12.29 -18.62
N ILE A 562 -2.01 11.59 -18.71
CA ILE A 562 -2.10 10.14 -18.91
C ILE A 562 -2.43 9.84 -20.39
N GLY A 563 -1.65 8.97 -21.02
CA GLY A 563 -1.96 8.36 -22.30
C GLY A 563 -2.79 7.10 -22.12
N GLN A 564 -3.67 6.81 -23.07
CA GLN A 564 -4.41 5.54 -23.12
C GLN A 564 -4.32 4.94 -24.52
N LEU A 565 -4.03 3.64 -24.59
CA LEU A 565 -3.92 2.90 -25.84
C LEU A 565 -4.65 1.55 -25.72
N GLU A 566 -5.51 1.22 -26.68
CA GLU A 566 -6.16 -0.09 -26.72
C GLU A 566 -5.21 -1.15 -27.28
N VAL A 567 -5.13 -2.30 -26.61
CA VAL A 567 -4.36 -3.46 -27.07
C VAL A 567 -5.11 -4.11 -28.25
N PRO A 568 -4.47 -4.33 -29.41
CA PRO A 568 -5.16 -4.78 -30.62
C PRO A 568 -5.59 -6.25 -30.54
N LEU A 569 -6.78 -6.48 -29.99
CA LEU A 569 -7.42 -7.78 -29.83
C LEU A 569 -8.59 -7.96 -30.80
N SER A 570 -8.56 -9.03 -31.58
CA SER A 570 -9.68 -9.39 -32.46
C SER A 570 -10.82 -10.02 -31.65
N VAL A 571 -12.06 -9.91 -32.17
CA VAL A 571 -13.25 -10.53 -31.55
C VAL A 571 -13.09 -12.04 -31.40
N GLN A 572 -12.43 -12.68 -32.37
CA GLN A 572 -12.16 -14.12 -32.32
C GLN A 572 -11.19 -14.48 -31.20
N THR A 573 -10.11 -13.69 -31.02
CA THR A 573 -9.15 -13.90 -29.95
C THR A 573 -9.80 -13.74 -28.58
N SER A 574 -10.62 -12.70 -28.39
CA SER A 574 -11.38 -12.48 -27.15
C SER A 574 -12.25 -13.69 -26.78
N ARG A 575 -13.04 -14.20 -27.73
CA ARG A 575 -13.92 -15.36 -27.51
C ARG A 575 -13.14 -16.63 -27.18
N GLU A 576 -12.00 -16.80 -27.83
CA GLU A 576 -11.15 -17.96 -27.58
C GLU A 576 -10.49 -17.87 -26.20
N LEU A 577 -10.03 -16.69 -25.77
CA LEU A 577 -9.55 -16.47 -24.41
C LEU A 577 -10.62 -16.71 -23.35
N GLU A 578 -11.87 -16.30 -23.61
CA GLU A 578 -13.02 -16.60 -22.76
C GLU A 578 -13.27 -18.12 -22.65
N ARG A 579 -13.18 -18.85 -23.77
CA ARG A 579 -13.30 -20.32 -23.80
C ARG A 579 -12.17 -20.99 -23.01
N GLN A 580 -10.92 -20.59 -23.25
CA GLN A 580 -9.74 -21.15 -22.57
C GLN A 580 -9.77 -20.87 -21.07
N ALA A 581 -10.16 -19.66 -20.66
CA ALA A 581 -10.32 -19.31 -19.25
C ALA A 581 -11.36 -20.21 -18.57
N ALA A 582 -12.50 -20.43 -19.22
CA ALA A 582 -13.55 -21.32 -18.70
C ALA A 582 -13.10 -22.80 -18.61
N GLU A 583 -12.36 -23.29 -19.60
CA GLU A 583 -11.86 -24.68 -19.63
C GLU A 583 -10.79 -24.95 -18.58
N LEU A 584 -9.92 -23.98 -18.31
CA LEU A 584 -8.90 -24.05 -17.26
C LEU A 584 -9.44 -23.72 -15.86
N GLY A 585 -10.69 -23.25 -15.76
CA GLY A 585 -11.31 -22.82 -14.51
C GLY A 585 -10.61 -21.60 -13.89
N VAL A 586 -10.20 -20.65 -14.72
CA VAL A 586 -9.55 -19.39 -14.31
C VAL A 586 -10.36 -18.18 -14.78
N THR A 587 -10.11 -17.02 -14.19
CA THR A 587 -10.78 -15.77 -14.60
C THR A 587 -10.07 -15.11 -15.79
N LEU A 588 -10.79 -14.27 -16.55
CA LEU A 588 -10.16 -13.42 -17.58
C LEU A 588 -9.12 -12.46 -16.99
N SER A 589 -9.30 -12.03 -15.73
CA SER A 589 -8.30 -11.23 -15.02
C SER A 589 -6.99 -12.01 -14.86
N THR A 590 -7.06 -13.26 -14.40
CA THR A 590 -5.91 -14.17 -14.28
C THR A 590 -5.22 -14.38 -15.64
N VAL A 591 -5.99 -14.44 -16.74
CA VAL A 591 -5.46 -14.51 -18.12
C VAL A 591 -4.65 -13.28 -18.49
N VAL A 592 -5.18 -12.07 -18.25
CA VAL A 592 -4.48 -10.81 -18.55
C VAL A 592 -3.24 -10.67 -17.65
N GLN A 593 -3.34 -11.03 -16.37
CA GLN A 593 -2.22 -11.03 -15.43
C GLN A 593 -1.09 -11.96 -15.86
N ALA A 594 -1.40 -13.19 -16.30
CA ALA A 594 -0.37 -14.13 -16.77
C ALA A 594 0.28 -13.66 -18.08
N ALA A 595 -0.51 -13.12 -19.01
CA ALA A 595 0.02 -12.54 -20.24
C ALA A 595 0.95 -11.34 -19.96
N TRP A 596 0.56 -10.48 -19.02
CA TRP A 596 1.39 -9.37 -18.57
C TRP A 596 2.67 -9.85 -17.88
N ALA A 597 2.58 -10.84 -16.99
CA ALA A 597 3.75 -11.42 -16.31
C ALA A 597 4.80 -11.95 -17.30
N VAL A 598 4.35 -12.68 -18.33
CA VAL A 598 5.24 -13.19 -19.38
C VAL A 598 5.90 -12.04 -20.14
N LEU A 599 5.14 -11.00 -20.52
CA LEU A 599 5.71 -9.84 -21.20
C LEU A 599 6.70 -9.08 -20.31
N LEU A 600 6.33 -8.81 -19.05
CA LEU A 600 7.15 -8.08 -18.09
C LEU A 600 8.48 -8.80 -17.83
N GLY A 601 8.46 -10.13 -17.70
CA GLY A 601 9.69 -10.93 -17.60
C GLY A 601 10.60 -10.79 -18.82
N ARG A 602 10.03 -10.66 -20.02
CA ARG A 602 10.80 -10.43 -21.25
C ARG A 602 11.37 -9.02 -21.36
N LEU A 603 10.62 -8.01 -20.90
CA LEU A 603 11.07 -6.62 -20.90
C LEU A 603 12.16 -6.35 -19.85
N THR A 604 12.06 -7.02 -18.69
CA THR A 604 13.01 -6.86 -17.56
C THR A 604 14.16 -7.87 -17.58
N GLY A 605 14.10 -8.90 -18.43
CA GLY A 605 15.06 -10.01 -18.45
C GLY A 605 14.94 -10.97 -17.27
N ARG A 606 13.82 -10.94 -16.54
CA ARG A 606 13.57 -11.73 -15.33
C ARG A 606 12.64 -12.92 -15.57
N GLN A 607 12.78 -13.93 -14.71
CA GLN A 607 11.89 -15.10 -14.67
C GLN A 607 10.96 -15.11 -13.47
N ASP A 608 11.24 -14.32 -12.43
CA ASP A 608 10.36 -14.11 -11.30
C ASP A 608 10.01 -12.61 -11.30
N VAL A 609 8.73 -12.31 -11.52
CA VAL A 609 8.25 -10.93 -11.67
C VAL A 609 7.13 -10.64 -10.71
N VAL A 610 7.09 -9.40 -10.24
CA VAL A 610 6.04 -8.87 -9.37
C VAL A 610 5.42 -7.65 -10.03
N PHE A 611 4.09 -7.57 -10.01
CA PHE A 611 3.34 -6.39 -10.43
C PHE A 611 2.13 -6.21 -9.52
N GLY A 612 1.56 -5.01 -9.49
CA GLY A 612 0.38 -4.74 -8.69
C GLY A 612 -0.89 -5.26 -9.35
N THR A 613 -1.87 -5.69 -8.57
CA THR A 613 -3.24 -5.88 -9.06
C THR A 613 -4.25 -5.24 -8.13
N THR A 614 -5.36 -4.77 -8.69
CA THR A 614 -6.48 -4.25 -7.91
C THR A 614 -7.52 -5.35 -7.70
N VAL A 615 -7.78 -5.67 -6.44
CA VAL A 615 -8.88 -6.57 -6.05
C VAL A 615 -10.09 -5.74 -5.60
N SER A 616 -11.29 -6.31 -5.64
CA SER A 616 -12.51 -5.59 -5.24
C SER A 616 -12.55 -5.25 -3.75
N GLY A 617 -11.89 -6.04 -2.90
CA GLY A 617 -11.88 -5.91 -1.45
C GLY A 617 -13.27 -6.02 -0.79
N ARG A 618 -14.21 -6.70 -1.46
CA ARG A 618 -15.59 -6.93 -1.00
C ARG A 618 -15.75 -8.37 -0.53
N PRO A 619 -15.48 -8.70 0.74
CA PRO A 619 -15.49 -10.06 1.25
C PRO A 619 -16.93 -10.62 1.37
N PRO A 620 -17.19 -11.88 0.93
CA PRO A 620 -18.53 -12.46 0.98
C PRO A 620 -19.08 -12.66 2.40
N ALA A 621 -18.22 -12.60 3.42
CA ALA A 621 -18.61 -12.67 4.83
C ALA A 621 -19.45 -11.45 5.27
N VAL A 622 -19.32 -10.31 4.58
CA VAL A 622 -20.11 -9.11 4.84
C VAL A 622 -21.36 -9.16 3.97
N THR A 623 -22.54 -9.31 4.57
CA THR A 623 -23.81 -9.37 3.83
C THR A 623 -24.04 -8.07 3.05
N ASP A 624 -24.48 -8.20 1.80
CA ASP A 624 -24.81 -7.11 0.88
C ASP A 624 -23.63 -6.15 0.58
N VAL A 625 -22.39 -6.60 0.80
CA VAL A 625 -21.16 -5.80 0.56
C VAL A 625 -21.03 -5.33 -0.88
N ASP A 626 -21.60 -6.05 -1.84
CA ASP A 626 -21.64 -5.72 -3.27
C ASP A 626 -22.51 -4.49 -3.58
N THR A 627 -23.43 -4.13 -2.68
CA THR A 627 -24.31 -2.94 -2.78
C THR A 627 -23.83 -1.73 -1.96
N MET A 628 -22.76 -1.90 -1.17
CA MET A 628 -22.22 -0.80 -0.35
C MET A 628 -21.42 0.20 -1.19
N VAL A 629 -21.41 1.46 -0.79
CA VAL A 629 -20.60 2.53 -1.38
C VAL A 629 -19.48 2.90 -0.43
N GLY A 630 -18.24 2.97 -0.93
CA GLY A 630 -17.03 3.19 -0.13
C GLY A 630 -15.76 2.79 -0.87
N LEU A 631 -14.59 3.03 -0.28
CA LEU A 631 -13.32 2.53 -0.82
C LEU A 631 -13.07 1.12 -0.27
N PHE A 632 -13.35 0.10 -1.08
CA PHE A 632 -13.11 -1.30 -0.72
C PHE A 632 -11.89 -1.88 -1.42
N ILE A 633 -11.61 -1.42 -2.65
CA ILE A 633 -10.51 -1.94 -3.44
C ILE A 633 -9.20 -1.92 -2.64
N ASN A 634 -8.34 -2.88 -2.94
CA ASN A 634 -6.99 -2.91 -2.40
C ASN A 634 -6.02 -3.22 -3.54
N THR A 635 -4.80 -2.72 -3.41
CA THR A 635 -3.71 -3.04 -4.34
C THR A 635 -2.82 -4.08 -3.69
N LEU A 636 -2.61 -5.20 -4.39
CA LEU A 636 -1.85 -6.34 -3.88
C LEU A 636 -0.74 -6.73 -4.87
N PRO A 637 0.44 -7.17 -4.38
CA PRO A 637 1.46 -7.72 -5.26
C PRO A 637 1.01 -9.07 -5.83
N VAL A 638 1.29 -9.28 -7.10
CA VAL A 638 1.13 -10.57 -7.78
C VAL A 638 2.52 -11.03 -8.22
N ARG A 639 3.01 -12.10 -7.60
CA ARG A 639 4.29 -12.71 -7.93
C ARG A 639 4.10 -13.90 -8.86
N VAL A 640 4.75 -13.85 -10.02
CA VAL A 640 4.65 -14.89 -11.05
C VAL A 640 6.03 -15.33 -11.49
N THR A 641 6.31 -16.62 -11.33
CA THR A 641 7.49 -17.28 -11.89
C THR A 641 7.18 -17.84 -13.28
N CYS A 642 7.91 -17.40 -14.30
CA CYS A 642 7.79 -17.76 -15.70
C CYS A 642 9.10 -18.40 -16.18
N ALA A 643 9.29 -19.70 -15.95
CA ALA A 643 10.44 -20.40 -16.51
C ALA A 643 10.24 -20.61 -18.03
N PRO A 644 11.30 -20.60 -18.86
CA PRO A 644 11.15 -20.74 -20.32
C PRO A 644 10.45 -22.03 -20.79
N GLY A 645 10.50 -23.10 -19.98
CA GLY A 645 9.84 -24.37 -20.26
C GLY A 645 8.38 -24.46 -19.79
N ASP A 646 7.88 -23.49 -19.03
CA ASP A 646 6.51 -23.51 -18.52
C ASP A 646 5.51 -23.24 -19.66
N SER A 647 4.35 -23.90 -19.63
CA SER A 647 3.21 -23.55 -20.48
C SER A 647 2.33 -22.48 -19.83
N PHE A 648 1.49 -21.81 -20.63
CA PHE A 648 0.51 -20.89 -20.06
C PHE A 648 -0.48 -21.58 -19.13
N ALA A 649 -0.95 -22.78 -19.47
CA ALA A 649 -1.86 -23.55 -18.62
C ALA A 649 -1.25 -23.79 -17.22
N GLN A 650 0.06 -24.08 -17.16
CA GLN A 650 0.78 -24.25 -15.90
C GLN A 650 0.89 -22.94 -15.11
N ILE A 651 1.23 -21.83 -15.79
CA ILE A 651 1.32 -20.50 -15.16
C ILE A 651 -0.04 -20.08 -14.60
N LEU A 652 -1.11 -20.19 -15.41
CA LEU A 652 -2.47 -19.83 -15.01
C LEU A 652 -2.98 -20.67 -13.83
N THR A 653 -2.70 -21.98 -13.85
CA THR A 653 -3.09 -22.88 -12.75
C THR A 653 -2.38 -22.50 -11.46
N ARG A 654 -1.05 -22.29 -11.50
CA ARG A 654 -0.28 -21.83 -10.32
C ARG A 654 -0.79 -20.50 -9.80
N LEU A 655 -1.06 -19.54 -10.70
CA LEU A 655 -1.54 -18.22 -10.32
C LEU A 655 -2.91 -18.29 -9.63
N ARG A 656 -3.85 -19.07 -10.17
CA ARG A 656 -5.16 -19.33 -9.53
C ARG A 656 -4.99 -19.94 -8.14
N ASP A 657 -4.16 -20.98 -8.01
CA ASP A 657 -4.00 -21.71 -6.76
C ASP A 657 -3.36 -20.82 -5.67
N ARG A 658 -2.38 -19.99 -6.01
CA ARG A 658 -1.78 -18.99 -5.09
C ARG A 658 -2.80 -17.91 -4.69
N GLN A 659 -3.54 -17.36 -5.65
CA GLN A 659 -4.58 -16.36 -5.37
C GLN A 659 -5.69 -16.91 -4.46
N ALA A 660 -6.04 -18.19 -4.59
CA ALA A 660 -7.03 -18.82 -3.73
C ALA A 660 -6.58 -18.91 -2.26
N VAL A 661 -5.29 -19.15 -2.00
CA VAL A 661 -4.72 -19.18 -0.64
C VAL A 661 -4.73 -17.79 0.00
N LEU A 662 -4.50 -16.74 -0.79
CA LEU A 662 -4.41 -15.36 -0.29
C LEU A 662 -5.76 -14.65 -0.17
N LEU A 663 -6.85 -15.26 -0.64
CA LEU A 663 -8.17 -14.63 -0.73
C LEU A 663 -8.66 -14.07 0.62
N ASP A 664 -8.49 -14.84 1.69
CA ASP A 664 -8.88 -14.43 3.05
C ASP A 664 -7.95 -13.36 3.65
N HIS A 665 -6.79 -13.12 3.01
CA HIS A 665 -5.75 -12.17 3.43
C HIS A 665 -5.66 -10.93 2.53
N HIS A 666 -6.56 -10.78 1.55
CA HIS A 666 -6.64 -9.61 0.66
C HIS A 666 -6.94 -8.29 1.39
N HIS A 667 -7.38 -8.36 2.65
CA HIS A 667 -7.61 -7.20 3.51
C HIS A 667 -6.30 -6.55 4.01
N TYR A 668 -5.16 -7.24 3.89
CA TYR A 668 -3.85 -6.73 4.30
C TYR A 668 -3.30 -5.77 3.25
N GLY A 669 -2.80 -4.61 3.70
CA GLY A 669 -2.42 -3.52 2.82
C GLY A 669 -1.05 -3.65 2.17
N LEU A 670 -0.88 -3.10 0.96
CA LEU A 670 0.43 -3.04 0.28
C LEU A 670 1.53 -2.41 1.13
N ALA A 671 1.24 -1.31 1.84
CA ALA A 671 2.21 -0.63 2.69
C ALA A 671 2.70 -1.52 3.84
N GLN A 672 1.80 -2.34 4.42
CA GLN A 672 2.18 -3.33 5.43
C GLN A 672 2.99 -4.47 4.81
N ILE A 673 2.60 -4.97 3.63
CA ILE A 673 3.35 -6.00 2.91
C ILE A 673 4.79 -5.53 2.58
N GLN A 674 4.94 -4.29 2.14
CA GLN A 674 6.24 -3.65 1.89
C GLN A 674 7.08 -3.55 3.17
N HIS A 675 6.46 -3.12 4.28
CA HIS A 675 7.12 -3.05 5.57
C HIS A 675 7.63 -4.43 6.03
N ASP A 676 6.78 -5.46 5.95
CA ASP A 676 7.08 -6.81 6.43
C ASP A 676 8.14 -7.51 5.56
N THR A 677 8.19 -7.18 4.27
CA THR A 677 9.23 -7.69 3.34
C THR A 677 10.54 -6.91 3.42
N GLY A 678 10.54 -5.71 4.02
CA GLY A 678 11.70 -4.83 4.09
C GLY A 678 12.05 -4.13 2.76
N LEU A 679 11.17 -4.21 1.76
CA LEU A 679 11.32 -3.56 0.45
C LEU A 679 10.43 -2.32 0.39
N SER A 680 11.02 -1.15 0.11
CA SER A 680 10.28 0.12 -0.03
C SER A 680 9.36 0.14 -1.25
N THR A 681 9.75 -0.57 -2.32
CA THR A 681 9.00 -0.74 -3.56
C THR A 681 9.02 -2.21 -3.94
N LEU A 682 7.91 -2.73 -4.49
CA LEU A 682 7.83 -4.10 -5.01
C LEU A 682 7.72 -4.13 -6.54
N PHE A 683 7.03 -3.13 -7.10
CA PHE A 683 6.72 -3.02 -8.52
C PHE A 683 6.37 -1.57 -8.90
N ASP A 684 6.45 -1.26 -10.19
CA ASP A 684 6.06 0.04 -10.80
C ASP A 684 4.99 -0.10 -11.88
N THR A 685 4.51 -1.31 -12.14
CA THR A 685 3.40 -1.55 -13.09
C THR A 685 2.25 -2.26 -12.40
N MET A 686 1.04 -2.05 -12.91
CA MET A 686 -0.17 -2.66 -12.36
C MET A 686 -1.08 -3.27 -13.42
N VAL A 687 -1.85 -4.28 -13.02
CA VAL A 687 -2.93 -4.90 -13.81
C VAL A 687 -4.25 -4.71 -13.07
N GLY A 688 -5.13 -3.89 -13.63
CA GLY A 688 -6.51 -3.73 -13.17
C GLY A 688 -7.49 -4.49 -14.05
N PHE A 689 -8.56 -5.05 -13.47
CA PHE A 689 -9.63 -5.67 -14.24
C PHE A 689 -11.00 -5.12 -13.81
N GLN A 690 -11.67 -4.42 -14.71
CA GLN A 690 -12.93 -3.74 -14.48
C GLN A 690 -14.10 -4.70 -14.74
N SER A 691 -14.58 -5.36 -13.68
CA SER A 691 -15.78 -6.22 -13.68
C SER A 691 -16.94 -5.54 -12.95
N TYR A 692 -17.21 -4.27 -13.24
CA TYR A 692 -18.25 -3.51 -12.54
C TYR A 692 -19.65 -4.08 -12.84
N PRO A 693 -20.52 -4.28 -11.84
CA PRO A 693 -21.89 -4.69 -12.06
C PRO A 693 -22.68 -3.53 -12.65
N ILE A 694 -22.95 -3.55 -13.95
CA ILE A 694 -23.88 -2.60 -14.57
C ILE A 694 -25.26 -3.26 -14.60
N ASP A 695 -26.11 -2.94 -13.63
CA ASP A 695 -27.53 -3.31 -13.66
C ASP A 695 -28.27 -2.49 -14.74
N ARG A 696 -28.18 -2.94 -16.00
CA ARG A 696 -28.80 -2.28 -17.15
C ARG A 696 -30.33 -2.20 -17.02
N VAL A 697 -30.95 -3.16 -16.34
CA VAL A 697 -32.41 -3.18 -16.13
C VAL A 697 -32.78 -2.07 -15.16
N GLY A 698 -32.13 -2.02 -14.00
CA GLY A 698 -32.35 -0.96 -13.01
C GLY A 698 -31.97 0.43 -13.52
N LEU A 699 -30.94 0.59 -14.35
CA LEU A 699 -30.64 1.86 -15.02
C LEU A 699 -31.74 2.25 -16.02
N THR A 700 -32.29 1.30 -16.78
CA THR A 700 -33.36 1.58 -17.75
C THR A 700 -34.67 1.98 -17.04
N GLU A 701 -35.01 1.32 -15.94
CA GLU A 701 -36.16 1.67 -15.10
C GLU A 701 -35.99 3.05 -14.44
N ALA A 702 -34.81 3.32 -13.90
CA ALA A 702 -34.47 4.63 -13.34
C ALA A 702 -34.56 5.74 -14.40
N ASN A 703 -34.00 5.52 -15.60
CA ASN A 703 -34.08 6.46 -16.72
C ASN A 703 -35.55 6.76 -17.11
N THR A 704 -36.38 5.71 -17.20
CA THR A 704 -37.80 5.84 -17.58
C THR A 704 -38.57 6.64 -16.54
N THR A 705 -38.30 6.43 -15.25
CA THR A 705 -38.95 7.13 -14.13
C THR A 705 -38.47 8.58 -14.03
N ALA A 706 -37.18 8.82 -14.26
CA ALA A 706 -36.54 10.12 -14.17
C ALA A 706 -36.87 11.05 -15.37
N GLY A 707 -37.24 10.49 -16.53
CA GLY A 707 -37.46 11.26 -17.76
C GLY A 707 -36.17 11.76 -18.42
N ILE A 708 -35.01 11.28 -17.96
CA ILE A 708 -33.67 11.55 -18.48
C ILE A 708 -32.95 10.21 -18.69
N ALA A 709 -32.00 10.13 -19.61
CA ALA A 709 -31.24 8.91 -19.87
C ALA A 709 -29.74 9.12 -19.70
N PHE A 710 -29.11 8.22 -18.93
CA PHE A 710 -27.67 8.09 -18.88
C PHE A 710 -27.16 7.37 -20.14
N THR A 711 -26.26 8.02 -20.89
CA THR A 711 -25.77 7.51 -22.18
C THR A 711 -24.31 7.04 -22.16
N GLY A 712 -23.53 7.42 -21.14
CA GLY A 712 -22.16 6.97 -20.98
C GLY A 712 -21.39 7.72 -19.89
N ILE A 713 -20.16 7.27 -19.66
CA ILE A 713 -19.19 7.90 -18.74
C ILE A 713 -17.87 8.10 -19.47
N THR A 714 -17.25 9.26 -19.27
CA THR A 714 -15.85 9.52 -19.65
C THR A 714 -15.03 9.72 -18.38
N SER A 715 -13.91 9.00 -18.25
CA SER A 715 -12.95 9.16 -17.15
C SER A 715 -11.76 9.97 -17.63
N LEU A 716 -11.41 11.03 -16.89
CA LEU A 716 -10.30 11.91 -17.22
C LEU A 716 -9.06 11.68 -16.33
N SER A 717 -9.21 10.86 -15.27
CA SER A 717 -8.13 10.48 -14.36
C SER A 717 -7.45 9.15 -14.75
N GLY A 718 -6.17 9.00 -14.40
CA GLY A 718 -5.40 7.77 -14.65
C GLY A 718 -4.61 7.29 -13.43
N THR A 719 -3.79 6.28 -13.62
CA THR A 719 -3.05 5.63 -12.53
C THR A 719 -1.76 6.39 -12.17
N HIS A 720 -1.38 6.32 -10.89
CA HIS A 720 -0.09 6.84 -10.39
C HIS A 720 1.10 5.95 -10.77
N TYR A 721 0.85 4.73 -11.26
CA TYR A 721 1.90 3.87 -11.80
C TYR A 721 2.30 4.32 -13.21
N PRO A 722 3.60 4.30 -13.56
CA PRO A 722 4.08 4.63 -14.91
C PRO A 722 3.33 3.93 -16.05
N LEU A 723 2.96 2.65 -15.85
CA LEU A 723 2.19 1.86 -16.80
C LEU A 723 1.18 0.93 -16.09
N GLY A 724 -0.09 1.04 -16.46
CA GLY A 724 -1.18 0.19 -16.02
C GLY A 724 -1.84 -0.56 -17.18
N VAL A 725 -2.09 -1.86 -17.00
CA VAL A 725 -2.85 -2.70 -17.94
C VAL A 725 -4.27 -2.88 -17.41
N ILE A 726 -5.27 -2.37 -18.12
CA ILE A 726 -6.67 -2.38 -17.70
C ILE A 726 -7.47 -3.32 -18.60
N GLY A 727 -7.95 -4.42 -18.05
CA GLY A 727 -8.86 -5.35 -18.71
C GLY A 727 -10.34 -5.06 -18.40
N SER A 728 -11.25 -5.33 -19.34
CA SER A 728 -12.70 -5.32 -19.12
C SER A 728 -13.38 -6.41 -19.95
N SER A 729 -14.50 -6.97 -19.48
CA SER A 729 -15.14 -8.15 -20.09
C SER A 729 -16.45 -7.87 -20.83
N GLU A 730 -16.94 -6.62 -20.88
CA GLU A 730 -18.23 -6.30 -21.51
C GLU A 730 -18.10 -5.33 -22.69
N PRO A 731 -18.73 -5.62 -23.85
CA PRO A 731 -19.45 -6.85 -24.22
C PRO A 731 -18.53 -8.03 -24.60
N ARG A 732 -17.21 -7.85 -24.51
CA ARG A 732 -16.15 -8.81 -24.83
C ARG A 732 -14.88 -8.39 -24.09
N LEU A 733 -13.88 -9.26 -23.98
CA LEU A 733 -12.56 -8.88 -23.48
C LEU A 733 -11.96 -7.71 -24.28
N ARG A 734 -11.71 -6.60 -23.59
CA ARG A 734 -10.87 -5.49 -24.05
C ARG A 734 -9.73 -5.32 -23.06
N VAL A 735 -8.57 -4.94 -23.57
CA VAL A 735 -7.40 -4.61 -22.75
C VAL A 735 -6.87 -3.28 -23.25
N ALA A 736 -6.59 -2.35 -22.35
CA ALA A 736 -5.98 -1.07 -22.65
C ALA A 736 -4.77 -0.83 -21.74
N MET A 737 -3.80 -0.08 -22.23
CA MET A 737 -2.67 0.42 -21.47
C MET A 737 -2.91 1.89 -21.13
N GLN A 738 -2.79 2.23 -19.85
CA GLN A 738 -2.71 3.60 -19.35
C GLN A 738 -1.27 3.88 -18.96
N TYR A 739 -0.71 5.01 -19.37
CA TYR A 739 0.70 5.32 -19.13
C TYR A 739 0.91 6.80 -18.87
N GLN A 740 1.95 7.10 -18.10
CA GLN A 740 2.40 8.47 -17.87
C GLN A 740 3.19 8.97 -19.06
N ARG A 741 2.76 10.08 -19.66
CA ARG A 741 3.38 10.62 -20.90
C ARG A 741 4.79 11.20 -20.69
N HIS A 742 5.13 11.54 -19.44
CA HIS A 742 6.48 11.98 -19.09
C HIS A 742 7.46 10.80 -18.98
N THR A 743 6.99 9.60 -18.63
CA THR A 743 7.80 8.39 -18.53
C THR A 743 7.90 7.62 -19.84
N PHE A 744 6.78 7.51 -20.57
CA PHE A 744 6.69 6.72 -21.79
C PHE A 744 6.26 7.55 -22.99
N ASP A 745 7.00 7.40 -24.09
CA ASP A 745 6.53 7.83 -25.40
C ASP A 745 5.43 6.89 -25.93
N HIS A 746 4.53 7.45 -26.75
CA HIS A 746 3.40 6.69 -27.31
C HIS A 746 3.86 5.48 -28.15
N ALA A 747 4.97 5.59 -28.89
CA ALA A 747 5.44 4.55 -29.80
C ALA A 747 6.00 3.33 -29.05
N ALA A 748 6.62 3.56 -27.90
CA ALA A 748 7.11 2.54 -26.98
C ALA A 748 5.93 1.77 -26.39
N VAL A 749 4.88 2.47 -25.92
CA VAL A 749 3.68 1.81 -25.39
C VAL A 749 2.93 1.06 -26.49
N GLU A 750 2.87 1.59 -27.71
CA GLU A 750 2.32 0.88 -28.87
C GLU A 750 3.06 -0.42 -29.15
N THR A 751 4.40 -0.40 -29.09
CA THR A 751 5.21 -1.60 -29.20
C THR A 751 4.91 -2.59 -28.07
N ILE A 752 4.79 -2.14 -26.82
CA ILE A 752 4.45 -3.00 -25.67
C ILE A 752 3.04 -3.59 -25.83
N ALA A 753 2.07 -2.81 -26.32
CA ALA A 753 0.69 -3.25 -26.59
C ALA A 753 0.64 -4.32 -27.68
N ASP A 754 1.37 -4.14 -28.77
CA ASP A 754 1.47 -5.13 -29.86
C ASP A 754 2.07 -6.46 -29.37
N ARG A 755 3.09 -6.39 -28.52
CA ARG A 755 3.72 -7.54 -27.88
C ARG A 755 2.75 -8.28 -26.96
N LEU A 756 1.99 -7.54 -26.13
CA LEU A 756 0.95 -8.13 -25.28
C LEU A 756 -0.15 -8.79 -26.11
N ALA A 757 -0.58 -8.14 -27.20
CA ALA A 757 -1.56 -8.71 -28.11
C ALA A 757 -1.05 -10.01 -28.76
N HIS A 758 0.24 -10.09 -29.11
CA HIS A 758 0.84 -11.32 -29.64
C HIS A 758 0.86 -12.47 -28.63
N ILE A 759 1.21 -12.16 -27.38
CA ILE A 759 1.18 -13.11 -26.26
C ILE A 759 -0.25 -13.63 -26.03
N LEU A 760 -1.24 -12.73 -25.98
CA LEU A 760 -2.66 -13.10 -25.82
C LEU A 760 -3.18 -13.95 -26.99
N ARG A 761 -2.77 -13.66 -28.23
CA ARG A 761 -3.12 -14.50 -29.39
C ARG A 761 -2.48 -15.89 -29.32
N SER A 762 -1.24 -15.98 -28.84
CA SER A 762 -0.54 -17.27 -28.68
C SER A 762 -1.22 -18.14 -27.63
N LEU A 763 -1.56 -17.53 -26.48
CA LEU A 763 -2.36 -18.17 -25.42
C LEU A 763 -3.72 -18.68 -25.94
N ALA A 764 -4.42 -17.86 -26.73
CA ALA A 764 -5.70 -18.24 -27.30
C ALA A 764 -5.58 -19.44 -28.26
N ALA A 765 -4.50 -19.49 -29.05
CA ALA A 765 -4.28 -20.54 -30.02
C ALA A 765 -3.86 -21.88 -29.39
N ASP A 766 -2.94 -21.85 -28.42
CA ASP A 766 -2.40 -23.04 -27.76
C ASP A 766 -1.92 -22.72 -26.33
N PRO A 767 -2.70 -23.03 -25.28
CA PRO A 767 -2.31 -22.79 -23.89
C PRO A 767 -1.20 -23.73 -23.39
N ASP A 768 -0.90 -24.82 -24.11
CA ASP A 768 0.16 -25.77 -23.77
C ASP A 768 1.52 -25.38 -24.37
N LEU A 769 1.56 -24.32 -25.19
CA LEU A 769 2.79 -23.78 -25.75
C LEU A 769 3.74 -23.28 -24.65
N ALA A 770 5.02 -23.65 -24.75
CA ALA A 770 6.05 -23.17 -23.84
C ALA A 770 6.30 -21.67 -24.02
N VAL A 771 6.22 -20.89 -22.93
CA VAL A 771 6.37 -19.43 -22.95
C VAL A 771 7.74 -18.98 -23.46
N GLY A 772 8.76 -19.84 -23.33
CA GLY A 772 10.09 -19.68 -23.90
C GLY A 772 10.12 -19.49 -25.41
N THR A 773 9.18 -20.11 -26.13
CA THR A 773 9.14 -20.19 -27.60
C THR A 773 8.28 -19.13 -28.28
N ILE A 774 7.55 -18.33 -27.50
CA ILE A 774 6.69 -17.27 -28.01
C ILE A 774 7.57 -16.17 -28.62
N GLU A 775 7.28 -15.79 -29.86
CA GLU A 775 7.96 -14.68 -30.52
C GLU A 775 7.39 -13.35 -30.02
N VAL A 776 8.18 -12.63 -29.22
CA VAL A 776 7.77 -11.34 -28.62
C VAL A 776 8.28 -10.15 -29.45
N LEU A 777 8.99 -10.39 -30.55
CA LEU A 777 9.46 -9.33 -31.44
C LEU A 777 8.32 -8.84 -32.33
N ALA A 778 8.32 -7.54 -32.63
CA ALA A 778 7.39 -6.98 -33.59
C ALA A 778 7.66 -7.56 -35.00
N PRO A 779 6.67 -7.62 -35.89
CA PRO A 779 6.88 -8.03 -37.28
C PRO A 779 8.04 -7.26 -37.93
N GLY A 780 9.00 -7.98 -38.54
CA GLY A 780 10.19 -7.39 -39.18
C GLY A 780 11.33 -7.01 -38.22
N GLU A 781 11.09 -6.92 -36.90
CA GLU A 781 12.14 -6.56 -35.93
C GLU A 781 13.26 -7.60 -35.90
N ARG A 782 12.91 -8.88 -36.03
CA ARG A 782 13.89 -9.96 -36.15
C ARG A 782 14.80 -9.76 -37.36
N GLU A 783 14.25 -9.45 -38.53
CA GLU A 783 14.99 -9.23 -39.78
C GLU A 783 15.93 -8.03 -39.66
N ARG A 784 15.48 -6.94 -39.01
CA ARG A 784 16.33 -5.79 -38.72
C ARG A 784 17.51 -6.14 -37.82
N LEU A 785 17.28 -6.88 -36.73
CA LEU A 785 18.31 -7.23 -35.75
C LEU A 785 19.32 -8.25 -36.28
N ILE A 786 18.87 -9.27 -37.02
CA ILE A 786 19.75 -10.35 -37.49
C ILE A 786 20.25 -10.14 -38.91
N GLY A 787 19.52 -9.39 -39.73
CA GLY A 787 19.81 -9.11 -41.13
C GLY A 787 20.43 -7.73 -41.29
N GLU A 788 19.62 -6.67 -41.19
CA GLU A 788 20.05 -5.29 -41.53
C GLU A 788 21.26 -4.82 -40.71
N PHE A 789 21.22 -4.98 -39.38
CA PHE A 789 22.33 -4.56 -38.51
C PHE A 789 23.60 -5.41 -38.70
N ASN A 790 23.47 -6.61 -39.26
CA ASN A 790 24.60 -7.51 -39.50
C ASN A 790 25.03 -7.56 -40.97
N ASP A 791 24.48 -6.72 -41.86
CA ASP A 791 24.89 -6.62 -43.27
C ASP A 791 26.24 -5.89 -43.41
N THR A 792 27.29 -6.52 -42.87
CA THR A 792 28.65 -6.00 -42.73
C THR A 792 29.67 -6.81 -43.54
N ALA A 793 29.19 -7.67 -44.45
CA ALA A 793 30.05 -8.54 -45.25
C ALA A 793 30.87 -7.75 -46.27
N ALA A 794 32.20 -7.91 -46.23
CA ALA A 794 33.13 -7.25 -47.15
C ALA A 794 34.06 -8.29 -47.82
N PRO A 795 34.36 -8.16 -49.13
CA PRO A 795 35.26 -9.07 -49.85
C PRO A 795 36.72 -8.74 -49.54
N LEU A 796 37.20 -9.18 -48.37
CA LEU A 796 38.56 -8.94 -47.90
C LEU A 796 39.46 -10.17 -48.08
N PRO A 797 40.78 -9.99 -48.26
CA PRO A 797 41.70 -11.11 -48.41
C PRO A 797 41.83 -11.89 -47.10
N GLU A 798 41.80 -13.21 -47.20
CA GLU A 798 42.16 -14.11 -46.10
C GLU A 798 43.68 -14.20 -46.02
N ALA A 799 44.29 -13.29 -45.25
CA ALA A 799 45.74 -13.14 -45.15
C ALA A 799 46.20 -12.95 -43.71
N THR A 800 47.39 -13.45 -43.40
CA THR A 800 48.05 -13.30 -42.10
C THR A 800 48.69 -11.93 -41.93
N ILE A 801 49.02 -11.54 -40.69
CA ILE A 801 49.71 -10.26 -40.41
C ILE A 801 51.00 -10.12 -41.23
N PRO A 802 51.88 -11.16 -41.31
CA PRO A 802 53.07 -11.10 -42.17
C PRO A 802 52.77 -10.87 -43.65
N GLU A 803 51.71 -11.46 -44.19
CA GLU A 803 51.33 -11.31 -45.60
C GLU A 803 50.77 -9.92 -45.91
N LEU A 804 49.90 -9.41 -45.03
CA LEU A 804 49.38 -8.03 -45.11
C LEU A 804 50.50 -7.00 -44.99
N PHE A 805 51.48 -7.24 -44.11
CA PHE A 805 52.65 -6.39 -43.95
C PHE A 805 53.55 -6.44 -45.18
N ALA A 806 53.84 -7.64 -45.71
CA ALA A 806 54.66 -7.83 -46.91
C ALA A 806 54.07 -7.13 -48.14
N HIS A 807 52.73 -7.08 -48.25
CA HIS A 807 52.06 -6.30 -49.28
C HIS A 807 52.43 -4.81 -49.20
N ARG A 808 52.41 -4.21 -47.99
CA ARG A 808 52.81 -2.80 -47.79
C ARG A 808 54.28 -2.56 -48.07
N VAL A 809 55.16 -3.47 -47.67
CA VAL A 809 56.60 -3.41 -47.99
C VAL A 809 56.83 -3.42 -49.50
N ALA A 810 56.08 -4.22 -50.26
CA ALA A 810 56.21 -4.27 -51.72
C ALA A 810 55.70 -2.99 -52.40
N THR A 811 54.64 -2.37 -51.88
CA THR A 811 54.02 -1.18 -52.47
C THR A 811 54.76 0.12 -52.14
N ALA A 812 55.23 0.29 -50.91
CA ALA A 812 55.85 1.53 -50.44
C ALA A 812 57.07 1.25 -49.52
N PRO A 813 58.14 0.63 -50.05
CA PRO A 813 59.24 0.13 -49.23
C PRO A 813 60.02 1.22 -48.49
N ASP A 814 60.12 2.42 -49.06
CA ASP A 814 60.93 3.51 -48.52
C ASP A 814 60.09 4.48 -47.65
N ALA A 815 58.81 4.17 -47.43
CA ALA A 815 57.95 4.90 -46.48
C ALA A 815 58.34 4.58 -45.03
N VAL A 816 58.09 5.52 -44.13
CA VAL A 816 58.39 5.37 -42.69
C VAL A 816 57.39 4.42 -42.05
N ALA A 817 57.87 3.35 -41.43
CA ALA A 817 57.04 2.33 -40.76
C ALA A 817 57.03 2.50 -39.25
N VAL A 818 58.20 2.71 -38.63
CA VAL A 818 58.33 2.83 -37.17
C VAL A 818 59.23 4.01 -36.84
N VAL A 819 58.82 4.81 -35.86
CA VAL A 819 59.62 5.90 -35.31
C VAL A 819 59.68 5.69 -33.80
N ASP A 820 60.88 5.53 -33.25
CA ASP A 820 61.13 5.64 -31.82
C ASP A 820 62.11 6.79 -31.54
N ASP A 821 62.55 6.94 -30.29
CA ASP A 821 63.44 8.03 -29.88
C ASP A 821 64.87 7.90 -30.43
N ASP A 822 65.33 6.67 -30.71
CA ASP A 822 66.71 6.36 -31.08
C ASP A 822 66.87 6.17 -32.60
N GLU A 823 65.83 5.70 -33.28
CA GLU A 823 65.85 5.39 -34.70
C GLU A 823 64.49 5.57 -35.42
N THR A 824 64.57 5.67 -36.75
CA THR A 824 63.42 5.64 -37.65
C THR A 824 63.65 4.57 -38.69
N LEU A 825 62.70 3.65 -38.83
CA LEU A 825 62.77 2.53 -39.77
C LEU A 825 61.78 2.72 -40.90
N THR A 826 62.27 2.57 -42.14
CA THR A 826 61.42 2.37 -43.31
C THR A 826 60.77 0.99 -43.29
N TYR A 827 59.70 0.79 -44.05
CA TYR A 827 59.07 -0.53 -44.24
C TYR A 827 60.08 -1.59 -44.70
N ARG A 828 61.01 -1.24 -45.60
CA ARG A 828 62.09 -2.11 -46.07
C ARG A 828 63.05 -2.50 -44.95
N GLU A 829 63.49 -1.54 -44.15
CA GLU A 829 64.44 -1.79 -43.05
C GLU A 829 63.80 -2.66 -41.96
N LEU A 830 62.54 -2.36 -41.61
CA LEU A 830 61.77 -3.15 -40.66
C LEU A 830 61.57 -4.59 -41.18
N ASP A 831 61.28 -4.76 -42.47
CA ASP A 831 61.14 -6.07 -43.10
C ASP A 831 62.44 -6.88 -43.04
N VAL A 832 63.56 -6.28 -43.45
CA VAL A 832 64.88 -6.93 -43.46
C VAL A 832 65.32 -7.32 -42.05
N ARG A 833 65.15 -6.44 -41.05
CA ARG A 833 65.53 -6.73 -39.65
C ARG A 833 64.67 -7.84 -39.06
N SER A 834 63.35 -7.80 -39.27
CA SER A 834 62.44 -8.85 -38.80
C SER A 834 62.65 -10.18 -39.53
N ASN A 835 63.02 -10.19 -40.82
CA ASN A 835 63.37 -11.41 -41.55
C ASN A 835 64.64 -12.07 -41.00
N ARG A 836 65.68 -11.28 -40.71
CA ARG A 836 66.92 -11.79 -40.08
C ARG A 836 66.65 -12.42 -38.73
N LEU A 837 65.88 -11.73 -37.89
CA LEU A 837 65.52 -12.26 -36.57
C LEU A 837 64.64 -13.51 -36.70
N ALA A 838 63.66 -13.54 -37.62
CA ALA A 838 62.82 -14.72 -37.84
C ALA A 838 63.65 -15.97 -38.20
N ARG A 839 64.69 -15.84 -39.05
CA ARG A 839 65.61 -16.96 -39.36
C ARG A 839 66.41 -17.42 -38.15
N VAL A 840 66.83 -16.48 -37.31
CA VAL A 840 67.53 -16.76 -36.05
C VAL A 840 66.62 -17.49 -35.06
N LEU A 841 65.33 -17.15 -35.02
CA LEU A 841 64.30 -17.81 -34.21
C LEU A 841 63.95 -19.21 -34.73
N LEU A 842 63.84 -19.40 -36.05
CA LEU A 842 63.63 -20.71 -36.69
C LEU A 842 64.72 -21.71 -36.31
N ARG A 843 65.99 -21.29 -36.34
CA ARG A 843 67.13 -22.12 -35.91
C ARG A 843 67.09 -22.50 -34.42
N ARG A 844 66.29 -21.81 -33.62
CA ARG A 844 66.05 -22.08 -32.19
C ARG A 844 64.74 -22.83 -31.92
N GLY A 845 64.07 -23.30 -32.97
CA GLY A 845 62.86 -24.11 -32.86
C GLY A 845 61.56 -23.32 -32.77
N VAL A 846 61.58 -22.00 -32.96
CA VAL A 846 60.35 -21.22 -33.16
C VAL A 846 59.77 -21.57 -34.53
N GLY A 847 58.51 -21.98 -34.56
CA GLY A 847 57.78 -22.31 -35.77
C GLY A 847 56.29 -22.10 -35.57
N PRO A 848 55.44 -22.54 -36.50
CA PRO A 848 54.04 -22.25 -36.36
C PRO A 848 53.41 -22.98 -35.18
N GLU A 849 52.52 -22.31 -34.44
CA GLU A 849 51.96 -22.72 -33.13
C GLU A 849 52.95 -22.75 -31.94
N SER A 850 54.16 -22.18 -32.09
CA SER A 850 55.03 -21.94 -30.93
C SER A 850 54.73 -20.59 -30.28
N VAL A 851 54.65 -20.55 -28.95
CA VAL A 851 54.51 -19.29 -28.19
C VAL A 851 55.88 -18.76 -27.81
N VAL A 852 56.13 -17.49 -28.12
CA VAL A 852 57.37 -16.78 -27.78
C VAL A 852 57.02 -15.59 -26.90
N ALA A 853 57.50 -15.62 -25.65
CA ALA A 853 57.34 -14.49 -24.75
C ALA A 853 58.24 -13.34 -25.19
N ALA A 854 57.71 -12.12 -25.23
CA ALA A 854 58.44 -10.90 -25.59
C ALA A 854 58.40 -9.94 -24.40
N ALA A 855 59.47 -9.96 -23.61
CA ALA A 855 59.71 -9.04 -22.50
C ALA A 855 60.67 -7.94 -22.96
N LEU A 856 60.13 -6.98 -23.72
CA LEU A 856 60.89 -5.87 -24.31
C LEU A 856 60.22 -4.54 -24.00
N PRO A 857 60.98 -3.47 -23.73
CA PRO A 857 60.43 -2.13 -23.63
C PRO A 857 59.92 -1.66 -24.98
N ARG A 858 59.03 -0.66 -24.98
CA ARG A 858 58.49 -0.03 -26.19
C ARG A 858 59.62 0.58 -27.01
N SER A 859 59.97 -0.08 -28.10
CA SER A 859 61.11 0.25 -28.95
C SER A 859 60.92 -0.38 -30.33
N ALA A 860 61.68 0.08 -31.34
CA ALA A 860 61.69 -0.54 -32.65
C ALA A 860 62.07 -2.03 -32.56
N ALA A 861 62.91 -2.41 -31.58
CA ALA A 861 63.26 -3.80 -31.30
C ALA A 861 62.05 -4.67 -30.89
N MET A 862 61.09 -4.12 -30.14
CA MET A 862 59.83 -4.80 -29.80
C MET A 862 59.03 -5.12 -31.07
N VAL A 863 58.85 -4.14 -31.95
CA VAL A 863 58.10 -4.31 -33.20
C VAL A 863 58.80 -5.30 -34.13
N VAL A 864 60.14 -5.22 -34.23
CA VAL A 864 60.96 -6.19 -34.97
C VAL A 864 60.79 -7.60 -34.40
N ALA A 865 60.79 -7.76 -33.07
CA ALA A 865 60.62 -9.04 -32.40
C ALA A 865 59.23 -9.65 -32.65
N TRP A 866 58.16 -8.85 -32.52
CA TRP A 866 56.80 -9.32 -32.78
C TRP A 866 56.62 -9.75 -34.24
N LEU A 867 57.05 -8.92 -35.19
CA LEU A 867 57.00 -9.29 -36.62
C LEU A 867 57.88 -10.51 -36.93
N ALA A 868 59.04 -10.66 -36.29
CA ALA A 868 59.91 -11.81 -36.49
C ALA A 868 59.28 -13.12 -35.99
N VAL A 869 58.63 -13.09 -34.82
CA VAL A 869 57.89 -14.23 -34.27
C VAL A 869 56.76 -14.62 -35.22
N LEU A 870 55.96 -13.65 -35.66
CA LEU A 870 54.87 -13.86 -36.62
C LEU A 870 55.38 -14.41 -37.98
N LYS A 871 56.50 -13.89 -38.49
CA LYS A 871 57.12 -14.34 -39.75
C LYS A 871 57.74 -15.74 -39.68
N ALA A 872 58.16 -16.18 -38.49
CA ALA A 872 58.53 -17.56 -38.21
C ALA A 872 57.29 -18.47 -38.05
N GLY A 873 56.10 -17.88 -37.94
CA GLY A 873 54.80 -18.53 -37.75
C GLY A 873 54.36 -18.65 -36.29
N GLY A 874 55.19 -18.23 -35.33
CA GLY A 874 54.87 -18.31 -33.91
C GLY A 874 53.90 -17.23 -33.45
N ALA A 875 53.36 -17.41 -32.25
CA ALA A 875 52.54 -16.45 -31.54
C ALA A 875 53.40 -15.67 -30.54
N HIS A 876 53.31 -14.35 -30.55
CA HIS A 876 53.99 -13.55 -29.52
C HIS A 876 53.12 -13.42 -28.27
N LEU A 877 53.75 -13.55 -27.10
CA LEU A 877 53.17 -13.29 -25.80
C LEU A 877 53.89 -12.08 -25.19
N PRO A 878 53.31 -10.87 -25.26
CA PRO A 878 53.89 -9.73 -24.57
C PRO A 878 53.93 -9.96 -23.06
N VAL A 879 55.09 -9.72 -22.45
CA VAL A 879 55.28 -9.82 -20.99
C VAL A 879 55.79 -8.47 -20.50
N ASP A 880 54.98 -7.80 -19.69
CA ASP A 880 55.41 -6.56 -19.02
C ASP A 880 56.39 -6.92 -17.87
N PRO A 881 57.66 -6.48 -17.94
CA PRO A 881 58.64 -6.76 -16.90
C PRO A 881 58.32 -6.05 -15.57
N GLY A 882 57.42 -5.06 -15.56
CA GLY A 882 56.90 -4.43 -14.35
C GLY A 882 55.85 -5.25 -13.61
N TYR A 883 55.40 -6.38 -14.16
CA TYR A 883 54.49 -7.27 -13.45
C TYR A 883 55.18 -8.01 -12.30
N PRO A 884 54.42 -8.41 -11.25
CA PRO A 884 54.97 -9.22 -10.18
C PRO A 884 55.55 -10.54 -10.70
N ASP A 885 56.66 -10.99 -10.11
CA ASP A 885 57.38 -12.22 -10.47
C ASP A 885 56.47 -13.45 -10.60
N GLU A 886 55.54 -13.63 -9.65
CA GLU A 886 54.59 -14.74 -9.66
C GLU A 886 53.68 -14.71 -10.89
N ARG A 887 53.27 -13.50 -11.33
CA ARG A 887 52.43 -13.31 -12.51
C ARG A 887 53.20 -13.64 -13.78
N ILE A 888 54.44 -13.15 -13.91
CA ILE A 888 55.30 -13.44 -15.05
C ILE A 888 55.58 -14.95 -15.13
N THR A 889 55.97 -15.57 -14.01
CA THR A 889 56.24 -17.01 -13.93
C THR A 889 55.03 -17.83 -14.35
N TYR A 890 53.83 -17.44 -13.89
CA TYR A 890 52.58 -18.07 -14.28
C TYR A 890 52.32 -17.93 -15.79
N MET A 891 52.43 -16.72 -16.35
CA MET A 891 52.22 -16.49 -17.80
C MET A 891 53.15 -17.33 -18.66
N LEU A 892 54.43 -17.44 -18.29
CA LEU A 892 55.40 -18.26 -19.04
C LEU A 892 55.07 -19.75 -18.97
N THR A 893 54.66 -20.23 -17.79
CA THR A 893 54.36 -21.64 -17.56
C THR A 893 53.05 -22.05 -18.25
N ASP A 894 52.00 -21.26 -18.07
CA ASP A 894 50.64 -21.54 -18.56
C ASP A 894 50.57 -21.46 -20.10
N SER A 895 51.27 -20.50 -20.71
CA SER A 895 51.32 -20.35 -22.16
C SER A 895 52.19 -21.39 -22.87
N GLY A 896 53.02 -22.14 -22.14
CA GLY A 896 54.00 -23.04 -22.72
C GLY A 896 55.07 -22.33 -23.55
N ALA A 897 55.39 -21.07 -23.22
CA ALA A 897 56.37 -20.27 -23.96
C ALA A 897 57.71 -21.01 -24.08
N GLY A 898 58.15 -21.26 -25.31
CA GLY A 898 59.39 -22.00 -25.58
C GLY A 898 60.65 -21.14 -25.54
N LEU A 899 60.48 -19.81 -25.57
CA LEU A 899 61.56 -18.83 -25.62
C LEU A 899 61.06 -17.49 -25.05
N VAL A 900 61.94 -16.76 -24.34
CA VAL A 900 61.70 -15.38 -23.90
C VAL A 900 62.67 -14.46 -24.65
N LEU A 901 62.16 -13.46 -25.36
CA LEU A 901 62.95 -12.40 -25.99
C LEU A 901 63.06 -11.23 -25.01
N ALA A 902 64.29 -10.79 -24.74
CA ALA A 902 64.58 -9.64 -23.87
C ALA A 902 65.86 -8.91 -24.30
N ASP A 903 66.07 -7.69 -23.83
CA ASP A 903 67.39 -7.04 -23.83
C ASP A 903 68.14 -7.34 -22.51
N ALA A 904 69.40 -6.91 -22.38
CA ALA A 904 70.20 -7.16 -21.17
C ALA A 904 69.54 -6.61 -19.90
N THR A 905 68.96 -5.41 -19.98
CA THR A 905 68.39 -4.69 -18.85
C THR A 905 67.14 -5.39 -18.36
N THR A 906 66.25 -5.75 -19.28
CA THR A 906 64.99 -6.43 -18.99
C THR A 906 65.24 -7.85 -18.53
N ALA A 907 66.17 -8.58 -19.15
CA ALA A 907 66.55 -9.94 -18.74
C ALA A 907 67.06 -9.99 -17.29
N ALA A 908 67.73 -8.93 -16.81
CA ALA A 908 68.20 -8.86 -15.42
C ALA A 908 67.07 -8.66 -14.39
N GLY A 909 65.91 -8.17 -14.82
CA GLY A 909 64.73 -7.94 -13.98
C GLY A 909 63.67 -9.04 -14.07
N LEU A 910 63.85 -10.06 -14.91
CA LEU A 910 62.92 -11.19 -15.02
C LEU A 910 63.13 -12.18 -13.85
N PRO A 911 62.06 -12.85 -13.39
CA PRO A 911 62.19 -13.91 -12.39
C PRO A 911 62.98 -15.10 -12.95
N GLU A 912 63.58 -15.90 -12.04
CA GLU A 912 64.24 -17.15 -12.43
C GLU A 912 63.25 -18.08 -13.15
N THR A 913 63.59 -18.49 -14.37
CA THR A 913 62.71 -19.28 -15.23
C THR A 913 63.48 -20.39 -15.94
N SER A 914 62.81 -21.53 -16.16
CA SER A 914 63.35 -22.64 -16.96
C SER A 914 63.25 -22.41 -18.47
N VAL A 915 62.53 -21.37 -18.90
CA VAL A 915 62.39 -21.00 -20.31
C VAL A 915 63.67 -20.29 -20.77
N PRO A 916 64.29 -20.69 -21.89
CA PRO A 916 65.50 -20.03 -22.37
C PRO A 916 65.26 -18.53 -22.67
N VAL A 917 66.07 -17.66 -22.07
CA VAL A 917 66.04 -16.21 -22.32
C VAL A 917 67.04 -15.87 -23.42
N PHE A 918 66.52 -15.31 -24.51
CA PHE A 918 67.28 -14.91 -25.69
C PHE A 918 67.48 -13.39 -25.70
N ARG A 919 68.71 -12.98 -25.40
CA ARG A 919 69.10 -11.58 -25.33
C ARG A 919 69.39 -11.01 -26.73
N LEU A 920 68.59 -10.05 -27.17
CA LEU A 920 68.71 -9.46 -28.50
C LEU A 920 69.99 -8.63 -28.69
N ASP A 921 70.58 -8.17 -27.59
CA ASP A 921 71.79 -7.34 -27.54
C ASP A 921 73.07 -8.13 -27.25
N ASP A 922 73.01 -9.46 -27.20
CA ASP A 922 74.18 -10.31 -27.06
C ASP A 922 75.10 -10.18 -28.30
N PRO A 923 76.42 -9.94 -28.14
CA PRO A 923 77.35 -9.85 -29.26
C PRO A 923 77.30 -11.05 -30.22
N GLN A 924 77.07 -12.27 -29.72
CA GLN A 924 76.93 -13.47 -30.55
C GLN A 924 75.62 -13.47 -31.35
N VAL A 925 74.57 -12.84 -30.83
CA VAL A 925 73.29 -12.66 -31.52
C VAL A 925 73.41 -11.59 -32.58
N ALA A 926 74.10 -10.48 -32.30
CA ALA A 926 74.40 -9.44 -33.28
C ALA A 926 75.20 -9.98 -34.48
N GLU A 927 76.19 -10.85 -34.23
CA GLU A 927 76.94 -11.57 -35.27
C GLU A 927 76.03 -12.53 -36.07
N ALA A 928 75.16 -13.29 -35.39
CA ALA A 928 74.21 -14.18 -36.06
C ALA A 928 73.18 -13.44 -36.91
N LEU A 929 72.74 -12.25 -36.47
CA LEU A 929 71.81 -11.38 -37.20
C LEU A 929 72.48 -10.77 -38.44
N THR A 930 73.70 -10.26 -38.31
CA THR A 930 74.46 -9.71 -39.46
C THR A 930 74.83 -10.77 -40.48
N GLY A 931 75.11 -12.00 -40.05
CA GLY A 931 75.36 -13.16 -40.93
C GLY A 931 74.10 -13.80 -41.53
N SER A 932 72.90 -13.36 -41.15
CA SER A 932 71.63 -13.90 -41.68
C SER A 932 71.13 -13.10 -42.88
N ASP A 933 70.55 -13.81 -43.86
CA ASP A 933 69.89 -13.18 -45.01
C ASP A 933 68.70 -12.32 -44.54
N GLY A 934 68.48 -11.19 -45.22
CA GLY A 934 67.38 -10.26 -45.01
C GLY A 934 66.20 -10.44 -45.98
N ALA A 935 66.31 -11.33 -46.98
CA ALA A 935 65.24 -11.61 -47.93
C ALA A 935 63.99 -12.21 -47.27
N ALA A 936 62.83 -12.16 -47.93
CA ALA A 936 61.60 -12.75 -47.43
C ALA A 936 61.77 -14.25 -47.11
N LEU A 937 61.12 -14.72 -46.05
CA LEU A 937 61.17 -16.12 -45.64
C LEU A 937 60.23 -16.99 -46.48
N THR A 938 60.71 -18.16 -46.88
CA THR A 938 59.96 -19.15 -47.62
C THR A 938 59.23 -20.14 -46.70
N ASP A 939 58.16 -20.76 -47.19
CA ASP A 939 57.45 -21.81 -46.43
C ASP A 939 58.33 -23.04 -46.16
N ALA A 940 59.31 -23.30 -47.03
CA ALA A 940 60.29 -24.35 -46.84
C ALA A 940 61.18 -24.10 -45.61
N GLU A 941 61.56 -22.83 -45.34
CA GLU A 941 62.31 -22.46 -44.14
C GLU A 941 61.47 -22.62 -42.86
N ARG A 942 60.14 -22.40 -42.94
CA ARG A 942 59.19 -22.58 -41.83
C ARG A 942 58.75 -24.04 -41.61
N GLY A 943 58.96 -24.90 -42.60
CA GLY A 943 58.46 -26.28 -42.62
C GLY A 943 56.99 -26.42 -43.02
N ARG A 944 56.18 -25.35 -42.97
CA ARG A 944 54.80 -25.29 -43.49
C ARG A 944 54.38 -23.85 -43.84
N PRO A 945 53.37 -23.66 -44.71
CA PRO A 945 52.79 -22.35 -44.97
C PRO A 945 52.17 -21.70 -43.73
N LEU A 946 52.12 -20.37 -43.71
CA LEU A 946 51.34 -19.63 -42.73
C LEU A 946 49.85 -19.88 -42.96
N SER A 947 49.06 -19.83 -41.89
CA SER A 947 47.61 -20.02 -41.94
C SER A 947 46.93 -18.93 -41.13
N VAL A 948 45.81 -18.41 -41.62
CA VAL A 948 45.02 -17.46 -40.84
C VAL A 948 44.43 -18.08 -39.57
N ALA A 949 44.27 -19.41 -39.55
CA ALA A 949 43.83 -20.15 -38.36
C ALA A 949 44.95 -20.33 -37.33
N GLY A 950 46.19 -19.97 -37.67
CA GLY A 950 47.31 -20.03 -36.73
C GLY A 950 47.26 -18.90 -35.70
N THR A 951 47.78 -19.18 -34.50
CA THR A 951 47.79 -18.22 -33.39
C THR A 951 48.76 -17.07 -33.68
N ALA A 952 48.27 -15.82 -33.68
CA ALA A 952 49.06 -14.62 -33.90
C ALA A 952 49.68 -14.09 -32.59
N TYR A 953 48.89 -14.08 -31.52
CA TYR A 953 49.34 -13.61 -30.21
C TYR A 953 48.56 -14.25 -29.08
N VAL A 954 49.16 -14.21 -27.89
CA VAL A 954 48.52 -14.61 -26.63
C VAL A 954 48.58 -13.43 -25.66
N ILE A 955 47.43 -12.99 -25.16
CA ILE A 955 47.35 -11.89 -24.19
C ILE A 955 46.57 -12.33 -22.95
N TYR A 956 47.11 -12.04 -21.77
CA TYR A 956 46.52 -12.43 -20.50
C TYR A 956 45.56 -11.37 -19.97
N THR A 957 44.35 -11.80 -19.60
CA THR A 957 43.32 -10.97 -18.96
C THR A 957 42.89 -11.55 -17.61
N SER A 958 42.19 -10.77 -16.78
CA SER A 958 41.65 -11.25 -15.51
C SER A 958 40.62 -12.36 -15.72
N GLY A 959 40.81 -13.50 -15.04
CA GLY A 959 39.83 -14.58 -15.00
C GLY A 959 38.88 -14.43 -13.81
N SER A 960 37.63 -14.87 -13.96
CA SER A 960 36.62 -14.91 -12.88
C SER A 960 37.01 -15.81 -11.71
N THR A 961 38.01 -16.68 -11.90
CA THR A 961 38.58 -17.58 -10.88
C THR A 961 39.72 -16.96 -10.06
N GLY A 962 40.04 -15.68 -10.28
CA GLY A 962 41.14 -14.98 -9.61
C GLY A 962 42.53 -15.24 -10.20
N ARG A 963 42.67 -16.12 -11.20
CA ARG A 963 43.90 -16.31 -11.98
C ARG A 963 43.79 -15.69 -13.37
N PRO A 964 44.88 -15.11 -13.92
CA PRO A 964 44.88 -14.63 -15.30
C PRO A 964 44.61 -15.77 -16.30
N LYS A 965 43.92 -15.48 -17.40
CA LYS A 965 43.67 -16.41 -18.52
C LYS A 965 44.32 -15.88 -19.80
N GLY A 966 45.08 -16.73 -20.49
CA GLY A 966 45.68 -16.40 -21.79
C GLY A 966 44.66 -16.56 -22.92
N VAL A 967 44.37 -15.47 -23.64
CA VAL A 967 43.52 -15.49 -24.84
C VAL A 967 44.41 -15.64 -26.06
N ALA A 968 44.34 -16.80 -26.73
CA ALA A 968 45.02 -17.06 -27.99
C ALA A 968 44.18 -16.54 -29.15
N VAL A 969 44.67 -15.50 -29.83
CA VAL A 969 43.99 -14.88 -30.97
C VAL A 969 44.68 -15.31 -32.25
N THR A 970 43.90 -15.79 -33.23
CA THR A 970 44.42 -16.20 -34.53
C THR A 970 44.58 -15.00 -35.46
N HIS A 971 45.16 -15.23 -36.63
CA HIS A 971 45.18 -14.23 -37.70
C HIS A 971 43.80 -14.02 -38.37
N THR A 972 42.80 -14.85 -38.07
CA THR A 972 41.45 -14.75 -38.62
C THR A 972 40.81 -13.41 -38.25
N GLY A 973 40.24 -12.72 -39.25
CA GLY A 973 39.55 -11.45 -39.03
C GLY A 973 40.46 -10.21 -38.93
N VAL A 974 41.80 -10.36 -38.95
CA VAL A 974 42.72 -9.21 -38.90
C VAL A 974 42.51 -8.28 -40.09
N ALA A 975 42.34 -8.81 -41.30
CA ALA A 975 42.05 -7.98 -42.48
C ALA A 975 40.76 -7.16 -42.31
N SER A 976 39.70 -7.78 -41.79
CA SER A 976 38.42 -7.12 -41.47
C SER A 976 38.55 -6.07 -40.39
N MET A 977 39.31 -6.35 -39.33
CA MET A 977 39.60 -5.39 -38.27
C MET A 977 40.34 -4.18 -38.83
N VAL A 978 41.40 -4.39 -39.61
CA VAL A 978 42.18 -3.29 -40.21
C VAL A 978 41.31 -2.46 -41.14
N ASP A 979 40.52 -3.08 -42.01
CA ASP A 979 39.61 -2.37 -42.93
C ASP A 979 38.61 -1.49 -42.17
N ALA A 980 37.94 -2.04 -41.15
CA ALA A 980 37.00 -1.31 -40.31
C ALA A 980 37.65 -0.11 -39.60
N HIS A 981 38.84 -0.29 -39.01
CA HIS A 981 39.54 0.79 -38.31
C HIS A 981 40.09 1.85 -39.27
N VAL A 982 40.66 1.44 -40.41
CA VAL A 982 41.15 2.36 -41.44
C VAL A 982 40.02 3.21 -41.99
N GLY A 983 38.86 2.61 -42.28
CA GLY A 983 37.68 3.33 -42.75
C GLY A 983 37.08 4.26 -41.67
N GLY A 984 36.84 3.73 -40.47
CA GLY A 984 36.20 4.47 -39.37
C GLY A 984 37.05 5.62 -38.82
N LEU A 985 38.38 5.50 -38.83
CA LEU A 985 39.31 6.52 -38.36
C LEU A 985 39.98 7.30 -39.49
N ALA A 986 39.61 7.05 -40.74
CA ALA A 986 40.17 7.68 -41.94
C ALA A 986 41.71 7.63 -42.00
N ILE A 987 42.29 6.47 -41.66
CA ILE A 987 43.75 6.29 -41.64
C ILE A 987 44.28 6.30 -43.08
N THR A 988 45.33 7.08 -43.31
CA THR A 988 46.04 7.17 -44.60
C THR A 988 47.51 6.78 -44.43
N PRO A 989 48.25 6.51 -45.52
CA PRO A 989 49.70 6.29 -45.44
C PRO A 989 50.50 7.44 -44.80
N ASP A 990 49.96 8.67 -44.81
CA ASP A 990 50.59 9.83 -44.16
C ASP A 990 50.26 9.93 -42.65
N SER A 991 49.39 9.05 -42.16
CA SER A 991 48.97 9.03 -40.76
C SER A 991 50.10 8.55 -39.85
N ARG A 992 50.03 8.98 -38.59
CA ARG A 992 50.97 8.58 -37.54
C ARG A 992 50.16 8.06 -36.36
N VAL A 993 50.28 6.77 -36.07
CA VAL A 993 49.57 6.11 -34.97
C VAL A 993 50.53 6.01 -33.79
N LEU A 994 50.14 6.51 -32.63
CA LEU A 994 50.93 6.39 -31.41
C LEU A 994 50.64 5.03 -30.76
N GLN A 995 51.68 4.26 -30.44
CA GLN A 995 51.58 3.05 -29.63
C GLN A 995 51.37 3.43 -28.16
N LEU A 996 50.12 3.67 -27.78
CA LEU A 996 49.76 4.15 -26.45
C LEU A 996 49.46 3.00 -25.50
N ALA A 997 48.74 1.98 -25.97
CA ALA A 997 48.30 0.85 -25.16
C ALA A 997 49.49 0.03 -24.62
N SER A 998 49.36 -0.52 -23.41
CA SER A 998 50.37 -1.44 -22.86
C SER A 998 50.59 -2.59 -23.85
N PRO A 999 51.84 -2.98 -24.13
CA PRO A 999 52.12 -4.13 -24.99
C PRO A 999 51.42 -5.42 -24.51
N SER A 1000 51.10 -5.52 -23.21
CA SER A 1000 50.33 -6.63 -22.62
C SER A 1000 48.80 -6.51 -22.77
N PHE A 1001 48.30 -5.57 -23.57
CA PHE A 1001 46.88 -5.38 -23.86
C PHE A 1001 46.63 -5.46 -25.37
N ASP A 1002 45.52 -6.06 -25.80
CA ASP A 1002 45.23 -6.39 -27.20
C ASP A 1002 45.09 -5.16 -28.11
N VAL A 1003 44.64 -4.03 -27.56
CA VAL A 1003 44.65 -2.72 -28.25
C VAL A 1003 46.04 -2.37 -28.79
N SER A 1004 47.12 -2.82 -28.14
CA SER A 1004 48.49 -2.59 -28.65
C SER A 1004 48.74 -3.29 -29.99
N VAL A 1005 48.14 -4.46 -30.21
CA VAL A 1005 48.19 -5.18 -31.48
C VAL A 1005 47.29 -4.50 -32.51
N CYS A 1006 46.15 -3.93 -32.10
CA CYS A 1006 45.31 -3.11 -32.98
C CYS A 1006 46.07 -1.87 -33.49
N GLU A 1007 46.76 -1.13 -32.61
CA GLU A 1007 47.60 0.03 -32.95
C GLU A 1007 48.68 -0.33 -33.99
N LEU A 1008 49.34 -1.47 -33.79
CA LEU A 1008 50.33 -1.99 -34.74
C LEU A 1008 49.69 -2.39 -36.07
N CYS A 1009 48.56 -3.10 -36.04
CA CYS A 1009 47.93 -3.58 -37.26
C CYS A 1009 47.35 -2.43 -38.08
N MET A 1010 46.63 -1.49 -37.47
CA MET A 1010 46.03 -0.34 -38.16
C MET A 1010 47.08 0.62 -38.71
N SER A 1011 48.29 0.65 -38.14
CA SER A 1011 49.41 1.42 -38.68
C SER A 1011 50.14 0.64 -39.79
N LEU A 1012 50.82 -0.43 -39.42
CA LEU A 1012 51.74 -1.12 -40.31
C LEU A 1012 51.03 -1.78 -41.48
N LEU A 1013 49.80 -2.27 -41.31
CA LEU A 1013 49.05 -2.94 -42.38
C LEU A 1013 48.26 -1.96 -43.26
N SER A 1014 48.13 -0.69 -42.87
CA SER A 1014 47.51 0.37 -43.70
C SER A 1014 48.53 1.19 -44.51
N GLY A 1015 49.81 1.13 -44.15
CA GLY A 1015 50.87 1.94 -44.76
C GLY A 1015 51.30 3.16 -43.95
N ALA A 1016 50.69 3.36 -42.77
CA ALA A 1016 50.97 4.47 -41.87
C ALA A 1016 52.18 4.20 -40.95
N ALA A 1017 52.71 5.26 -40.33
CA ALA A 1017 53.82 5.13 -39.38
C ALA A 1017 53.33 4.83 -37.96
N LEU A 1018 53.93 3.84 -37.30
CA LEU A 1018 53.78 3.58 -35.87
C LEU A 1018 54.80 4.38 -35.08
N ILE A 1019 54.34 5.18 -34.12
CA ILE A 1019 55.16 6.03 -33.26
C ILE A 1019 55.25 5.36 -31.89
N LEU A 1020 56.47 5.09 -31.45
CA LEU A 1020 56.75 4.50 -30.15
C LEU A 1020 57.24 5.62 -29.22
N ALA A 1021 56.58 5.77 -28.08
CA ALA A 1021 56.98 6.73 -27.05
C ALA A 1021 57.23 5.99 -25.73
N ASP A 1022 58.20 6.49 -24.98
CA ASP A 1022 58.49 6.04 -23.62
C ASP A 1022 57.26 6.22 -22.70
N VAL A 1023 57.07 5.28 -21.78
CA VAL A 1023 55.95 5.28 -20.82
C VAL A 1023 55.94 6.56 -19.97
N GLU A 1024 57.09 7.11 -19.58
CA GLU A 1024 57.19 8.36 -18.81
C GLU A 1024 56.70 9.58 -19.59
N ARG A 1025 56.84 9.58 -20.93
CA ARG A 1025 56.32 10.66 -21.80
C ARG A 1025 54.82 10.56 -22.07
N LEU A 1026 54.23 9.40 -21.79
CA LEU A 1026 52.81 9.13 -21.94
C LEU A 1026 52.03 9.34 -20.63
N ALA A 1027 52.74 9.52 -19.51
CA ALA A 1027 52.14 9.95 -18.26
C ALA A 1027 51.52 11.34 -18.43
N PRO A 1028 50.31 11.59 -17.89
CA PRO A 1028 49.69 12.90 -18.00
C PRO A 1028 50.58 13.96 -17.35
N GLY A 1029 50.96 14.98 -18.13
CA GLY A 1029 51.58 16.19 -17.58
C GLY A 1029 50.62 16.95 -16.66
N ALA A 1030 51.07 18.10 -16.12
CA ALA A 1030 50.19 19.00 -15.38
C ALA A 1030 48.92 19.31 -16.21
N PRO A 1031 47.71 19.28 -15.59
CA PRO A 1031 46.46 19.45 -16.32
C PRO A 1031 46.47 20.72 -17.16
N TRP A 1032 45.99 20.63 -18.41
CA TRP A 1032 45.82 21.81 -19.25
C TRP A 1032 44.94 22.84 -18.51
N PRO A 1033 45.36 24.11 -18.38
CA PRO A 1033 44.49 25.15 -17.84
C PRO A 1033 43.25 25.23 -18.73
N ARG A 1034 42.07 25.00 -18.14
CA ARG A 1034 40.77 25.05 -18.81
C ARG A 1034 40.69 26.31 -19.69
N ARG A 1035 40.69 26.15 -21.02
CA ARG A 1035 40.21 27.20 -21.91
C ARG A 1035 38.72 27.34 -21.66
N SER A 1036 38.28 28.52 -21.22
CA SER A 1036 36.87 28.89 -21.17
C SER A 1036 36.27 28.74 -22.57
N THR A 1037 35.39 27.76 -22.75
CA THR A 1037 34.53 27.66 -23.93
C THR A 1037 33.44 28.72 -23.83
N SER A 1038 33.71 29.89 -24.40
CA SER A 1038 32.67 30.79 -24.89
C SER A 1038 32.36 30.44 -26.34
N GLY A 1039 31.17 29.91 -26.59
CA GLY A 1039 30.49 29.92 -27.88
C GLY A 1039 30.69 28.72 -28.80
N ARG A 1040 29.74 27.78 -28.79
CA ARG A 1040 28.63 27.74 -29.77
C ARG A 1040 27.52 26.85 -29.28
#